data_AF-A0A965UHT1-F1
#
_entry.id   AF-A0A965UHT1-F1
#
_cell.length_a   1.000
_cell.length_b   1.000
_cell.length_c   1.000
_cell.angle_alpha   90.00
_cell.angle_beta   90.00
_cell.angle_gamma   90.00
#
_symmetry.space_group_name_H-M   'P 1'
#
loop_
_entity.id
_entity.type
_entity.pdbx_description
1 polymer ?
#
loop_
_entity_poly.entity_id
_entity_poly.type
_entity_poly.pdbx_seq_one_letter_code
_entity_poly.pdbx_strand_id
1 'polypeptide(L)'
;MRDTYESIYKEIERVLEERLKTDLADEKTADKVKRDIWNKLFAASGKISPYFPLTREGRYWLSYSAPNPETNTTELYVEAFESRRERNRVKEMLDKEGIKWEEFAQAPKNYYKNAPPSSFVNSVVRVLDKNNVSDSAKEEVMTLFMNLLPETSFAQSLRRRQDRMGFKRDAIGAFNAKPFSISRQLNNIEYGAKFGRLKNKIADEIKEKGSTEELVRFQKEFEARIDFITNPNIHWAAKLAKSIGFNMTLGFNVSSAVIQTSQIPLIVQPMLGGEYGEVKAAQAIGYATTKFFGSGTKRNAVGITGETKQMPAAFSLDNIDFAKKDLPDDIKDFEPLVALGRKYGMFNRSLTYDILDVGDKSVLSKVNAISGYAFHQVERMNREVTMAAAYKLEIDRLREDNKGKPLSREQMDKAAEMAIDTTDRLNGGSSLAAAPRIAQGSLRSVLFMFKSYGVSMHYLLGKTTRDALVGESQKVKDAARKQLAGVYTSSALLAGAQGVPMFGVVAMLANLFRDDDEPRFEEDAQRWMGDFYYNGPLQAALGMDISSRIGLSDLIFRDNYTPTQQSMLTNMMTVMGGPVFGIASKVERGLNLIGDGETERGVEQMLPSALGNGFKAVRYYTEGANTLRGDPIIDDLSGASVIGQAFGFAPSDYTRQLEENAMLKRINKTAITERTKLLKKYYVAMRNGDSEEVANVMKDMIEFGKKHPGVYISAKTINSSIKQHMKTTTEMYHGVLLNKNMRSELMMYARPIDESAMDDAESLDEDLE
;
A
#
# COMPACT_ATOMS: atom_id res chain seq x y z
N MET A 1 -22.33 -9.54 -26.49
CA MET A 1 -23.07 -8.58 -25.64
C MET A 1 -24.40 -9.15 -25.15
N ARG A 2 -25.34 -9.51 -26.05
CA ARG A 2 -26.62 -10.16 -25.71
C ARG A 2 -26.42 -11.34 -24.77
N ASP A 3 -25.64 -12.33 -25.22
CA ASP A 3 -25.52 -13.61 -24.52
C ASP A 3 -24.81 -13.45 -23.17
N THR A 4 -23.92 -12.46 -23.06
CA THR A 4 -23.29 -12.03 -21.80
C THR A 4 -24.33 -11.50 -20.80
N TYR A 5 -25.22 -10.61 -21.23
CA TYR A 5 -26.27 -10.09 -20.35
C TYR A 5 -27.24 -11.20 -19.96
N GLU A 6 -27.65 -12.06 -20.89
CA GLU A 6 -28.49 -13.22 -20.57
C GLU A 6 -27.85 -14.13 -19.51
N SER A 7 -26.55 -14.41 -19.65
CA SER A 7 -25.79 -15.20 -18.69
C SER A 7 -25.71 -14.51 -17.32
N ILE A 8 -25.51 -13.19 -17.28
CA ILE A 8 -25.56 -12.39 -16.05
C ILE A 8 -26.95 -12.49 -15.38
N TYR A 9 -28.04 -12.47 -16.16
CA TYR A 9 -29.40 -12.65 -15.64
C TYR A 9 -29.62 -14.01 -15.00
N LYS A 10 -29.09 -15.08 -15.58
CA LYS A 10 -29.14 -16.42 -14.98
C LYS A 10 -28.34 -16.47 -13.67
N GLU A 11 -27.18 -15.82 -13.66
CA GLU A 11 -26.32 -15.75 -12.46
C GLU A 11 -26.96 -14.96 -11.32
N ILE A 12 -27.67 -13.87 -11.66
CA ILE A 12 -28.52 -13.13 -10.72
C ILE A 12 -29.52 -14.05 -10.04
N GLU A 13 -30.22 -14.87 -10.83
CA GLU A 13 -31.26 -15.77 -10.30
C GLU A 13 -30.64 -16.75 -9.30
N ARG A 14 -29.53 -17.39 -9.68
CA ARG A 14 -28.76 -18.30 -8.83
C ARG A 14 -28.33 -17.66 -7.51
N VAL A 15 -27.73 -16.47 -7.54
CA VAL A 15 -27.23 -15.80 -6.33
C VAL A 15 -28.36 -15.38 -5.39
N LEU A 16 -29.49 -14.93 -5.94
CA LEU A 16 -30.68 -14.58 -5.14
C LEU A 16 -31.29 -15.81 -4.48
N GLU A 17 -31.36 -16.94 -5.18
CA GLU A 17 -31.79 -18.22 -4.60
C GLU A 17 -30.91 -18.64 -3.42
N GLU A 18 -29.59 -18.64 -3.62
CA GLU A 18 -28.65 -19.01 -2.56
C GLU A 18 -28.79 -18.12 -1.32
N ARG A 19 -29.03 -16.82 -1.53
CA ARG A 19 -29.29 -15.88 -0.43
C ARG A 19 -30.61 -16.18 0.27
N LEU A 20 -31.70 -16.40 -0.46
CA LEU A 20 -33.01 -16.70 0.13
C LEU A 20 -32.96 -18.00 0.96
N LYS A 21 -32.29 -19.05 0.45
CA LYS A 21 -32.05 -20.29 1.19
C LYS A 21 -31.16 -20.10 2.42
N THR A 22 -30.32 -19.07 2.42
CA THR A 22 -29.45 -18.75 3.57
C THR A 22 -30.22 -18.00 4.65
N ASP A 23 -31.08 -17.05 4.27
CA ASP A 23 -31.82 -16.20 5.21
C ASP A 23 -33.09 -16.89 5.77
N LEU A 24 -33.59 -17.91 5.07
CA LEU A 24 -34.80 -18.66 5.43
C LEU A 24 -34.42 -20.11 5.71
N ALA A 25 -34.58 -20.55 6.96
CA ALA A 25 -34.21 -21.92 7.39
C ALA A 25 -35.08 -23.03 6.78
N ASP A 26 -36.22 -22.71 6.15
CA ASP A 26 -37.14 -23.66 5.50
C ASP A 26 -37.12 -23.50 3.98
N GLU A 27 -36.74 -24.57 3.27
CA GLU A 27 -36.58 -24.59 1.82
C GLU A 27 -37.91 -24.34 1.08
N LYS A 28 -39.03 -24.84 1.63
CA LYS A 28 -40.37 -24.60 1.04
C LYS A 28 -40.79 -23.13 1.14
N THR A 29 -40.50 -22.48 2.25
CA THR A 29 -40.74 -21.05 2.44
C THR A 29 -39.83 -20.22 1.53
N ALA A 30 -38.56 -20.60 1.37
CA ALA A 30 -37.64 -19.96 0.44
C ALA A 30 -38.15 -20.01 -1.01
N ASP A 31 -38.63 -21.18 -1.47
CA ASP A 31 -39.16 -21.37 -2.83
C ASP A 31 -40.48 -20.62 -3.06
N LYS A 32 -41.33 -20.51 -2.04
CA LYS A 32 -42.57 -19.72 -2.11
C LYS A 32 -42.24 -18.22 -2.19
N VAL A 33 -41.37 -17.74 -1.30
CA VAL A 33 -40.91 -16.33 -1.29
C VAL A 33 -40.18 -15.99 -2.58
N LYS A 34 -39.39 -16.91 -3.14
CA LYS A 34 -38.80 -16.80 -4.48
C LYS A 34 -39.91 -16.54 -5.49
N ARG A 35 -40.86 -17.47 -5.65
CA ARG A 35 -41.93 -17.32 -6.64
C ARG A 35 -42.71 -16.03 -6.47
N ASP A 36 -43.01 -15.60 -5.25
CA ASP A 36 -43.75 -14.36 -5.00
C ASP A 36 -42.92 -13.10 -5.34
N ILE A 37 -41.64 -13.05 -4.97
CA ILE A 37 -40.73 -11.94 -5.32
C ILE A 37 -40.49 -11.90 -6.82
N TRP A 38 -40.22 -13.06 -7.44
CA TRP A 38 -39.97 -13.16 -8.88
C TRP A 38 -41.24 -12.87 -9.68
N ASN A 39 -42.41 -13.33 -9.26
CA ASN A 39 -43.66 -12.96 -9.93
C ASN A 39 -43.97 -11.47 -9.74
N LYS A 40 -43.78 -10.88 -8.55
CA LYS A 40 -44.01 -9.44 -8.35
C LYS A 40 -42.99 -8.55 -9.07
N LEU A 41 -41.72 -8.98 -9.18
CA LEU A 41 -40.68 -8.23 -9.90
C LEU A 41 -40.74 -8.44 -11.43
N PHE A 42 -41.13 -9.63 -11.91
CA PHE A 42 -41.04 -9.99 -13.33
C PHE A 42 -42.40 -10.09 -14.04
N ALA A 43 -43.49 -10.48 -13.38
CA ALA A 43 -44.81 -10.58 -14.01
C ALA A 43 -45.41 -9.21 -14.35
N ALA A 44 -45.10 -8.16 -13.59
CA ALA A 44 -45.49 -6.78 -13.91
C ALA A 44 -44.56 -6.11 -14.94
N SER A 45 -43.29 -6.53 -15.02
CA SER A 45 -42.25 -5.83 -15.80
C SER A 45 -42.21 -6.18 -17.30
N GLY A 46 -42.71 -7.34 -17.69
CA GLY A 46 -42.42 -7.94 -18.99
C GLY A 46 -40.94 -8.31 -19.10
N LYS A 47 -40.63 -9.58 -19.39
CA LYS A 47 -39.23 -10.03 -19.53
C LYS A 47 -38.61 -9.40 -20.79
N ILE A 48 -37.93 -8.27 -20.68
CA ILE A 48 -37.08 -7.74 -21.75
C ILE A 48 -35.90 -8.70 -21.88
N SER A 49 -35.90 -9.55 -22.89
CA SER A 49 -34.88 -10.58 -23.10
C SER A 49 -34.24 -10.43 -24.47
N PRO A 50 -32.93 -10.11 -24.56
CA PRO A 50 -32.03 -9.70 -23.47
C PRO A 50 -32.30 -8.26 -22.98
N TYR A 51 -32.14 -7.99 -21.69
CA TYR A 51 -32.13 -6.61 -21.21
C TYR A 51 -30.73 -6.01 -21.43
N PHE A 52 -30.70 -4.94 -22.23
CA PHE A 52 -29.54 -4.08 -22.35
C PHE A 52 -29.70 -2.87 -21.42
N PRO A 53 -28.74 -2.62 -20.50
CA PRO A 53 -28.79 -1.46 -19.63
C PRO A 53 -28.62 -0.18 -20.46
N LEU A 54 -29.56 0.76 -20.29
CA LEU A 54 -29.42 2.12 -20.77
C LEU A 54 -28.70 2.94 -19.71
N THR A 55 -27.50 3.40 -20.00
CA THR A 55 -26.65 4.08 -19.01
C THR A 55 -26.71 5.59 -19.14
N ARG A 56 -26.79 6.27 -18.01
CA ARG A 56 -26.53 7.70 -17.85
C ARG A 56 -25.38 7.86 -16.86
N GLU A 57 -24.49 8.82 -17.07
CA GLU A 57 -23.32 9.00 -16.20
C GLU A 57 -23.10 10.47 -15.94
N GLY A 58 -22.99 10.85 -14.67
CA GLY A 58 -22.81 12.24 -14.29
C GLY A 58 -23.30 12.54 -12.87
N ARG A 59 -22.79 13.62 -12.30
CA ARG A 59 -23.27 14.15 -11.00
C ARG A 59 -24.33 15.23 -11.17
N TYR A 60 -24.40 15.83 -12.35
CA TYR A 60 -25.26 16.96 -12.65
C TYR A 60 -26.34 16.49 -13.61
N TRP A 61 -27.61 16.61 -13.21
CA TRP A 61 -28.74 16.11 -13.99
C TRP A 61 -29.58 17.25 -14.53
N LEU A 62 -30.21 16.99 -15.66
CA LEU A 62 -31.11 17.91 -16.34
C LEU A 62 -32.28 17.12 -16.92
N SER A 63 -33.50 17.60 -16.73
CA SER A 63 -34.68 17.09 -17.41
C SER A 63 -35.35 18.19 -18.23
N TYR A 64 -35.78 17.85 -19.44
CA TYR A 64 -36.41 18.79 -20.36
C TYR A 64 -37.26 18.04 -21.38
N SER A 65 -38.28 18.68 -21.95
CA SER A 65 -39.13 18.07 -22.99
C SER A 65 -38.77 18.66 -24.35
N ALA A 66 -38.32 17.83 -25.28
CA ALA A 66 -37.87 18.25 -26.61
C ALA A 66 -38.42 17.32 -27.69
N PRO A 67 -38.56 17.79 -28.95
CA PRO A 67 -38.93 16.94 -30.07
C PRO A 67 -37.87 15.86 -30.31
N ASN A 68 -38.30 14.60 -30.41
CA ASN A 68 -37.41 13.52 -30.80
C ASN A 68 -37.21 13.57 -32.33
N PRO A 69 -35.96 13.68 -32.83
CA PRO A 69 -35.67 13.80 -34.26
C PRO A 69 -36.04 12.56 -35.09
N GLU A 70 -36.25 11.40 -34.47
CA GLU A 70 -36.58 10.14 -35.15
C GLU A 70 -38.10 9.88 -35.22
N THR A 71 -38.85 10.32 -34.21
CA THR A 71 -40.31 10.08 -34.09
C THR A 71 -41.14 11.34 -34.28
N ASN A 72 -40.51 12.51 -34.30
CA ASN A 72 -41.12 13.83 -34.38
C ASN A 72 -42.17 14.11 -33.28
N THR A 73 -42.09 13.39 -32.17
CA THR A 73 -42.94 13.55 -30.98
C THR A 73 -42.17 14.27 -29.88
N THR A 74 -42.84 15.12 -29.11
CA THR A 74 -42.23 15.74 -27.92
C THR A 74 -42.07 14.69 -26.83
N GLU A 75 -40.82 14.42 -26.46
CA GLU A 75 -40.46 13.41 -25.47
C GLU A 75 -39.69 14.03 -24.30
N LEU A 76 -39.79 13.39 -23.14
CA LEU A 76 -39.04 13.79 -21.94
C LEU A 76 -37.61 13.24 -22.02
N TYR A 77 -36.66 14.16 -22.06
CA TYR A 77 -35.23 13.89 -21.95
C TYR A 77 -34.81 14.02 -20.48
N VAL A 78 -34.03 13.04 -20.02
CA VAL A 78 -33.38 13.08 -18.72
C VAL A 78 -31.91 12.74 -18.95
N GLU A 79 -31.03 13.71 -18.76
CA GLU A 79 -29.60 13.61 -19.06
C GLU A 79 -28.73 13.83 -17.83
N ALA A 80 -27.55 13.20 -17.86
CA ALA A 80 -26.55 13.31 -16.82
C ALA A 80 -25.22 13.78 -17.41
N PHE A 81 -24.55 14.69 -16.68
CA PHE A 81 -23.31 15.34 -17.08
C PHE A 81 -22.24 15.18 -16.01
N GLU A 82 -20.99 14.99 -16.43
CA GLU A 82 -19.86 14.82 -15.51
C GLU A 82 -19.46 16.14 -14.85
N SER A 83 -19.58 17.25 -15.60
CA SER A 83 -19.23 18.59 -15.14
C SER A 83 -20.40 19.57 -15.18
N ARG A 84 -20.38 20.59 -14.28
CA ARG A 84 -21.34 21.71 -14.34
C ARG A 84 -21.24 22.45 -15.67
N ARG A 85 -20.03 22.56 -16.24
CA ARG A 85 -19.78 23.28 -17.49
C ARG A 85 -20.50 22.63 -18.67
N GLU A 86 -20.46 21.31 -18.78
CA GLU A 86 -21.16 20.57 -19.85
C GLU A 86 -22.67 20.75 -19.73
N ARG A 87 -23.23 20.54 -18.54
CA ARG A 87 -24.66 20.76 -18.30
C ARG A 87 -25.07 22.19 -18.65
N ASN A 88 -24.29 23.18 -18.22
CA ASN A 88 -24.62 24.59 -18.46
C ASN A 88 -24.58 24.95 -19.95
N ARG A 89 -23.69 24.36 -20.75
CA ARG A 89 -23.71 24.52 -22.21
C ARG A 89 -25.00 23.99 -22.83
N VAL A 90 -25.49 22.84 -22.36
CA VAL A 90 -26.76 22.28 -22.83
C VAL A 90 -27.93 23.17 -22.41
N LYS A 91 -27.92 23.70 -21.18
CA LYS A 91 -28.93 24.66 -20.73
C LYS A 91 -28.98 25.90 -21.63
N GLU A 92 -27.83 26.50 -21.94
CA GLU A 92 -27.75 27.66 -22.83
C GLU A 92 -28.30 27.36 -24.23
N MET A 93 -28.16 26.12 -24.72
CA MET A 93 -28.78 25.69 -25.98
C MET A 93 -30.30 25.57 -25.85
N LEU A 94 -30.79 24.93 -24.78
CA LEU A 94 -32.22 24.78 -24.51
C LEU A 94 -32.91 26.14 -24.33
N ASP A 95 -32.26 27.09 -23.65
CA ASP A 95 -32.77 28.46 -23.47
C ASP A 95 -32.91 29.20 -24.81
N LYS A 96 -31.95 29.02 -25.74
CA LYS A 96 -32.02 29.60 -27.10
C LYS A 96 -33.16 29.00 -27.94
N GLU A 97 -33.49 27.74 -27.69
CA GLU A 97 -34.60 27.05 -28.36
C GLU A 97 -35.95 27.25 -27.64
N GLY A 98 -35.97 28.01 -26.53
CA GLY A 98 -37.18 28.25 -25.74
C GLY A 98 -37.68 27.02 -24.99
N ILE A 99 -36.84 26.00 -24.81
CA ILE A 99 -37.18 24.75 -24.13
C ILE A 99 -36.98 24.91 -22.63
N LYS A 100 -38.06 24.69 -21.87
CA LYS A 100 -38.00 24.69 -20.41
C LYS A 100 -37.26 23.47 -19.89
N TRP A 101 -36.39 23.68 -18.91
CA TRP A 101 -35.59 22.64 -18.27
C TRP A 101 -35.71 22.72 -16.74
N GLU A 102 -35.45 21.58 -16.10
CA GLU A 102 -35.37 21.45 -14.65
C GLU A 102 -34.02 20.84 -14.25
N GLU A 103 -33.33 21.50 -13.32
CA GLU A 103 -32.12 20.98 -12.70
C GLU A 103 -32.47 20.14 -11.47
N PHE A 104 -31.84 18.98 -11.36
CA PHE A 104 -31.87 18.22 -10.13
C PHE A 104 -30.52 17.54 -9.88
N ALA A 105 -30.34 17.05 -8.66
CA ALA A 105 -29.22 16.21 -8.29
C ALA A 105 -29.77 14.87 -7.78
N GLN A 106 -29.24 13.76 -8.29
CA GLN A 106 -29.45 12.48 -7.62
C GLN A 106 -28.69 12.49 -6.28
N ALA A 107 -29.27 11.88 -5.25
CA ALA A 107 -28.62 11.75 -3.95
C ALA A 107 -27.20 11.17 -4.11
N PRO A 108 -26.20 11.69 -3.37
CA PRO A 108 -24.81 11.30 -3.58
C PRO A 108 -24.62 9.79 -3.41
N LYS A 109 -23.78 9.18 -4.24
CA LYS A 109 -23.50 7.72 -4.27
C LYS A 109 -23.17 7.09 -2.90
N ASN A 110 -22.76 7.90 -1.92
CA ASN A 110 -22.40 7.46 -0.57
C ASN A 110 -23.62 7.15 0.33
N TYR A 111 -24.81 7.66 0.02
CA TYR A 111 -26.04 7.30 0.75
C TYR A 111 -26.45 5.83 0.55
N TYR A 112 -25.94 5.19 -0.50
CA TYR A 112 -26.27 3.82 -0.87
C TYR A 112 -25.44 2.74 -0.17
N LYS A 113 -24.43 3.13 0.64
CA LYS A 113 -23.68 2.18 1.47
C LYS A 113 -24.55 1.52 2.56
N ASN A 114 -25.66 2.16 2.90
CA ASN A 114 -26.63 1.69 3.87
C ASN A 114 -27.97 1.33 3.21
N ALA A 115 -27.96 0.98 1.91
CA ALA A 115 -29.16 0.49 1.25
C ALA A 115 -29.75 -0.67 2.08
N PRO A 116 -31.04 -0.60 2.46
CA PRO A 116 -31.60 -1.57 3.37
C PRO A 116 -31.43 -3.00 2.83
N PRO A 117 -31.05 -3.97 3.68
CA PRO A 117 -30.84 -5.34 3.25
C PRO A 117 -32.12 -5.91 2.60
N SER A 118 -32.00 -6.91 1.73
CA SER A 118 -33.15 -7.56 1.10
C SER A 118 -34.20 -8.06 2.12
N SER A 119 -33.75 -8.35 3.35
CA SER A 119 -34.60 -8.66 4.50
C SER A 119 -35.48 -7.49 4.96
N PHE A 120 -35.04 -6.24 4.83
CA PHE A 120 -35.85 -5.04 5.11
C PHE A 120 -36.98 -4.85 4.10
N VAL A 121 -36.69 -5.04 2.82
CA VAL A 121 -37.72 -4.99 1.77
C VAL A 121 -38.77 -6.08 2.01
N ASN A 122 -38.31 -7.28 2.36
CA ASN A 122 -39.18 -8.39 2.73
C ASN A 122 -40.02 -8.09 3.99
N SER A 123 -39.44 -7.49 5.03
CA SER A 123 -40.20 -7.13 6.24
C SER A 123 -41.21 -6.00 5.97
N VAL A 124 -40.86 -5.00 5.17
CA VAL A 124 -41.79 -3.96 4.74
C VAL A 124 -42.91 -4.56 3.90
N VAL A 125 -42.61 -5.37 2.87
CA VAL A 125 -43.64 -6.02 2.05
C VAL A 125 -44.52 -6.96 2.87
N ARG A 126 -43.97 -7.74 3.81
CA ARG A 126 -44.77 -8.57 4.72
C ARG A 126 -45.67 -7.76 5.64
N VAL A 127 -45.19 -6.61 6.14
CA VAL A 127 -46.01 -5.70 6.95
C VAL A 127 -47.13 -5.09 6.09
N LEU A 128 -46.84 -4.71 4.84
CA LEU A 128 -47.84 -4.19 3.91
C LEU A 128 -48.86 -5.27 3.50
N ASP A 129 -48.42 -6.50 3.26
CA ASP A 129 -49.26 -7.66 2.99
C ASP A 129 -50.15 -8.00 4.20
N LYS A 130 -49.60 -7.98 5.43
CA LYS A 130 -50.35 -8.21 6.68
C LYS A 130 -51.40 -7.13 6.95
N ASN A 131 -51.19 -5.91 6.45
CA ASN A 131 -52.13 -4.79 6.57
C ASN A 131 -53.06 -4.64 5.36
N ASN A 132 -53.12 -5.63 4.46
CA ASN A 132 -53.97 -5.61 3.25
C ASN A 132 -53.80 -4.34 2.39
N VAL A 133 -52.59 -3.78 2.34
CA VAL A 133 -52.28 -2.64 1.48
C VAL A 133 -52.42 -3.07 0.01
N SER A 134 -52.88 -2.16 -0.86
CA SER A 134 -53.06 -2.46 -2.29
C SER A 134 -51.73 -2.79 -2.97
N ASP A 135 -51.77 -3.64 -4.00
CA ASP A 135 -50.56 -4.03 -4.74
C ASP A 135 -49.90 -2.84 -5.44
N SER A 136 -50.70 -1.85 -5.86
CA SER A 136 -50.21 -0.56 -6.40
C SER A 136 -49.37 0.21 -5.38
N ALA A 137 -49.80 0.31 -4.12
CA ALA A 137 -49.04 1.01 -3.09
C ALA A 137 -47.79 0.24 -2.67
N LYS A 138 -47.81 -1.10 -2.70
CA LYS A 138 -46.60 -1.93 -2.52
C LYS A 138 -45.61 -1.73 -3.64
N GLU A 139 -46.08 -1.60 -4.88
CA GLU A 139 -45.26 -1.31 -6.05
C GLU A 139 -44.64 0.10 -5.97
N GLU A 140 -45.36 1.09 -5.45
CA GLU A 140 -44.81 2.43 -5.19
C GLU A 140 -43.72 2.41 -4.12
N VAL A 141 -43.91 1.66 -3.03
CA VAL A 141 -42.89 1.49 -1.98
C VAL A 141 -41.65 0.77 -2.53
N MET A 142 -41.84 -0.26 -3.37
CA MET A 142 -40.75 -0.96 -4.05
C MET A 142 -40.03 -0.03 -5.03
N THR A 143 -40.78 0.79 -5.78
CA THR A 143 -40.23 1.77 -6.72
C THR A 143 -39.45 2.86 -6.00
N LEU A 144 -39.95 3.36 -4.86
CA LEU A 144 -39.25 4.30 -4.01
C LEU A 144 -37.93 3.71 -3.48
N PHE A 145 -37.98 2.45 -3.02
CA PHE A 145 -36.77 1.73 -2.60
C PHE A 145 -35.77 1.58 -3.76
N MET A 146 -36.24 1.21 -4.96
CA MET A 146 -35.38 1.10 -6.15
C MET A 146 -34.81 2.44 -6.60
N ASN A 147 -35.55 3.55 -6.46
CA ASN A 147 -35.06 4.90 -6.75
C ASN A 147 -33.96 5.35 -5.79
N LEU A 148 -33.94 4.78 -4.59
CA LEU A 148 -32.88 4.93 -3.60
C LEU A 148 -31.71 3.95 -3.82
N LEU A 149 -31.57 3.33 -5.00
CA LEU A 149 -30.40 2.52 -5.34
C LEU A 149 -29.57 3.18 -6.46
N PRO A 150 -28.22 3.06 -6.46
CA PRO A 150 -27.38 3.63 -7.51
C PRO A 150 -27.76 3.06 -8.88
N GLU A 151 -27.61 3.83 -9.97
CA GLU A 151 -27.86 3.33 -11.34
C GLU A 151 -26.99 2.14 -11.76
N THR A 152 -25.83 1.99 -11.12
CA THR A 152 -24.94 0.83 -11.28
C THR A 152 -25.45 -0.41 -10.55
N SER A 153 -26.46 -0.29 -9.68
CA SER A 153 -27.06 -1.38 -8.91
C SER A 153 -27.67 -2.44 -9.82
N PHE A 154 -27.46 -3.70 -9.47
CA PHE A 154 -28.12 -4.86 -10.05
C PHE A 154 -29.65 -4.68 -10.03
N ALA A 155 -30.21 -4.15 -8.94
CA ALA A 155 -31.65 -3.99 -8.80
C ALA A 155 -32.25 -3.02 -9.83
N GLN A 156 -31.46 -2.08 -10.37
CA GLN A 156 -31.88 -1.20 -11.47
C GLN A 156 -32.10 -1.97 -12.79
N SER A 157 -31.42 -3.11 -12.97
CA SER A 157 -31.62 -3.98 -14.13
C SER A 157 -32.97 -4.72 -14.11
N LEU A 158 -33.68 -4.68 -12.98
CA LEU A 158 -35.01 -5.25 -12.80
C LEU A 158 -36.13 -4.22 -12.98
N ARG A 159 -35.80 -2.93 -13.25
CA ARG A 159 -36.81 -1.89 -13.45
C ARG A 159 -37.42 -1.95 -14.84
N ARG A 160 -38.71 -1.59 -14.93
CA ARG A 160 -39.39 -1.29 -16.19
C ARG A 160 -38.70 -0.12 -16.89
N ARG A 161 -38.60 -0.18 -18.23
CA ARG A 161 -38.21 1.00 -19.02
C ARG A 161 -39.28 2.08 -18.82
N GLN A 162 -38.83 3.27 -18.43
CA GLN A 162 -39.72 4.42 -18.27
C GLN A 162 -39.92 5.17 -19.61
N ASP A 163 -39.37 4.64 -20.71
CA ASP A 163 -39.40 5.22 -22.05
C ASP A 163 -39.05 6.73 -22.08
N ARG A 164 -38.00 7.09 -21.33
CA ARG A 164 -37.43 8.45 -21.30
C ARG A 164 -36.10 8.51 -22.04
N MET A 165 -35.92 9.55 -22.85
CA MET A 165 -34.70 9.80 -23.63
C MET A 165 -33.56 10.35 -22.76
N GLY A 166 -32.37 10.51 -23.33
CA GLY A 166 -31.18 11.04 -22.64
C GLY A 166 -30.21 10.00 -22.07
N PHE A 167 -30.32 8.73 -22.49
CA PHE A 167 -29.29 7.71 -22.21
C PHE A 167 -28.12 7.81 -23.19
N LYS A 168 -26.92 7.39 -22.79
CA LYS A 168 -25.75 7.32 -23.67
C LYS A 168 -26.00 6.29 -24.78
N ARG A 169 -25.89 6.70 -26.05
CA ARG A 169 -26.01 5.81 -27.23
C ARG A 169 -24.78 4.90 -27.44
N ASP A 170 -23.70 5.08 -26.67
CA ASP A 170 -22.51 4.22 -26.70
C ASP A 170 -22.77 2.88 -25.99
N ALA A 171 -23.27 1.90 -26.76
CA ALA A 171 -23.52 0.55 -26.28
C ALA A 171 -22.24 -0.18 -25.83
N ILE A 172 -21.09 0.11 -26.44
CA ILE A 172 -19.80 -0.53 -26.10
C ILE A 172 -19.29 0.02 -24.75
N GLY A 173 -19.36 1.33 -24.54
CA GLY A 173 -19.04 1.97 -23.26
C GLY A 173 -19.90 1.43 -22.12
N ALA A 174 -21.21 1.32 -22.34
CA ALA A 174 -22.16 0.73 -21.40
C ALA A 174 -21.82 -0.74 -21.10
N PHE A 175 -21.52 -1.54 -22.13
CA PHE A 175 -21.09 -2.93 -22.01
C PHE A 175 -19.75 -3.08 -21.30
N ASN A 176 -18.84 -2.12 -21.42
CA ASN A 176 -17.57 -2.13 -20.68
C ASN A 176 -17.74 -1.74 -19.20
N ALA A 177 -18.88 -1.19 -18.78
CA ALA A 177 -19.10 -0.72 -17.41
C ALA A 177 -20.03 -1.64 -16.60
N LYS A 178 -21.18 -2.01 -17.18
CA LYS A 178 -22.29 -2.62 -16.44
C LYS A 178 -22.04 -4.08 -16.05
N PRO A 179 -21.57 -4.98 -16.93
CA PRO A 179 -21.19 -6.34 -16.57
C PRO A 179 -20.25 -6.40 -15.36
N PHE A 180 -19.15 -5.66 -15.38
CA PHE A 180 -18.19 -5.62 -14.26
C PHE A 180 -18.83 -5.16 -12.95
N SER A 181 -19.63 -4.09 -12.98
CA SER A 181 -20.35 -3.59 -11.80
C SER A 181 -21.34 -4.62 -11.25
N ILE A 182 -22.12 -5.27 -12.13
CA ILE A 182 -23.11 -6.26 -11.73
C ILE A 182 -22.41 -7.49 -11.14
N SER A 183 -21.38 -8.03 -11.82
CA SER A 183 -20.61 -9.16 -11.32
C SER A 183 -19.99 -8.88 -9.95
N ARG A 184 -19.45 -7.68 -9.71
CA ARG A 184 -18.93 -7.29 -8.38
C ARG A 184 -20.01 -7.31 -7.30
N GLN A 185 -21.21 -6.81 -7.61
CA GLN A 185 -22.32 -6.79 -6.66
C GLN A 185 -22.87 -8.19 -6.38
N LEU A 186 -22.96 -9.04 -7.40
CA LEU A 186 -23.36 -10.44 -7.24
C LEU A 186 -22.40 -11.17 -6.31
N ASN A 187 -21.09 -11.01 -6.53
CA ASN A 187 -20.08 -11.54 -5.62
C ASN A 187 -20.25 -11.00 -4.18
N ASN A 188 -20.48 -9.70 -4.00
CA ASN A 188 -20.70 -9.14 -2.66
C ASN A 188 -21.95 -9.71 -1.98
N ILE A 189 -23.02 -9.99 -2.73
CA ILE A 189 -24.24 -10.61 -2.19
C ILE A 189 -23.96 -12.06 -1.79
N GLU A 190 -23.38 -12.84 -2.69
CA GLU A 190 -23.10 -14.26 -2.47
C GLU A 190 -22.14 -14.46 -1.29
N TYR A 191 -20.98 -13.79 -1.32
CA TYR A 191 -19.98 -13.93 -0.28
C TYR A 191 -20.38 -13.21 1.01
N GLY A 192 -21.15 -12.12 0.94
CA GLY A 192 -21.72 -11.47 2.14
C GLY A 192 -22.59 -12.43 2.97
N ALA A 193 -23.44 -13.22 2.30
CA ALA A 193 -24.25 -14.24 2.97
C ALA A 193 -23.39 -15.38 3.55
N LYS A 194 -22.37 -15.85 2.81
CA LYS A 194 -21.42 -16.86 3.29
C LYS A 194 -20.66 -16.38 4.54
N PHE A 195 -20.20 -15.12 4.54
CA PHE A 195 -19.54 -14.52 5.69
C PHE A 195 -20.47 -14.33 6.89
N GLY A 196 -21.73 -13.95 6.66
CA GLY A 196 -22.75 -13.87 7.72
C GLY A 196 -22.98 -15.21 8.42
N ARG A 197 -23.12 -16.30 7.65
CA ARG A 197 -23.21 -17.66 8.20
C ARG A 197 -21.98 -18.04 9.02
N LEU A 198 -20.79 -17.69 8.52
CA LEU A 198 -19.55 -18.01 9.21
C LEU A 198 -19.44 -17.26 10.55
N LYS A 199 -19.85 -15.99 10.60
CA LYS A 199 -19.95 -15.22 11.85
C LYS A 199 -20.89 -15.89 12.85
N ASN A 200 -22.10 -16.26 12.40
CA ASN A 200 -23.08 -16.91 13.26
C ASN A 200 -22.56 -18.26 13.78
N LYS A 201 -21.96 -19.08 12.91
CA LYS A 201 -21.37 -20.37 13.30
C LYS A 201 -20.28 -20.21 14.36
N ILE A 202 -19.39 -19.23 14.19
CA ILE A 202 -18.35 -18.94 15.18
C ILE A 202 -18.98 -18.49 16.51
N ALA A 203 -19.97 -17.61 16.47
CA ALA A 203 -20.65 -17.14 17.67
C ALA A 203 -21.36 -18.29 18.42
N ASP A 204 -21.99 -19.22 17.69
CA ASP A 204 -22.68 -20.36 18.27
C ASP A 204 -21.69 -21.37 18.86
N GLU A 205 -20.60 -21.70 18.17
CA GLU A 205 -19.53 -22.58 18.71
C GLU A 205 -18.89 -22.02 19.99
N ILE A 206 -18.73 -20.69 20.10
CA ILE A 206 -18.18 -20.05 21.31
C ILE A 206 -19.17 -20.05 22.47
N LYS A 207 -20.48 -19.93 22.19
CA LYS A 207 -21.52 -20.10 23.22
C LYS A 207 -21.55 -21.55 23.73
N GLU A 208 -21.40 -22.52 22.85
CA GLU A 208 -21.42 -23.95 23.20
C GLU A 208 -20.17 -24.40 23.97
N LYS A 209 -18.97 -23.97 23.56
CA LYS A 209 -17.68 -24.39 24.18
C LYS A 209 -17.27 -23.57 25.40
N GLY A 210 -18.00 -22.50 25.71
CA GLY A 210 -17.67 -21.55 26.78
C GLY A 210 -16.82 -20.38 26.28
N SER A 211 -17.20 -19.17 26.69
CA SER A 211 -16.58 -17.92 26.25
C SER A 211 -15.32 -17.59 27.04
N THR A 212 -14.19 -18.20 26.68
CA THR A 212 -12.88 -17.76 27.18
C THR A 212 -12.51 -16.41 26.58
N GLU A 213 -11.70 -15.62 27.29
CA GLU A 213 -11.26 -14.31 26.79
C GLU A 213 -10.51 -14.43 25.45
N GLU A 214 -9.74 -15.49 25.26
CA GLU A 214 -9.02 -15.77 24.00
C GLU A 214 -9.97 -16.02 22.83
N LEU A 215 -11.00 -16.85 23.02
CA LEU A 215 -11.99 -17.14 21.98
C LEU A 215 -12.77 -15.89 21.58
N VAL A 216 -13.14 -15.05 22.55
CA VAL A 216 -13.82 -13.77 22.30
C VAL A 216 -12.91 -12.80 21.55
N ARG A 217 -11.61 -12.72 21.89
CA ARG A 217 -10.64 -11.91 21.13
C ARG A 217 -10.50 -12.41 19.70
N PHE A 218 -10.43 -13.73 19.50
CA PHE A 218 -10.34 -14.34 18.17
C PHE A 218 -11.59 -14.05 17.33
N GLN A 219 -12.79 -14.18 17.91
CA GLN A 219 -14.04 -13.83 17.26
C GLN A 219 -14.05 -12.36 16.82
N LYS A 220 -13.73 -11.43 17.73
CA LYS A 220 -13.69 -9.99 17.42
C LYS A 220 -12.71 -9.65 16.29
N GLU A 221 -11.56 -10.33 16.26
CA GLU A 221 -10.57 -10.15 15.19
C GLU A 221 -11.10 -10.69 13.85
N PHE A 222 -11.73 -11.86 13.87
CA PHE A 222 -12.29 -12.49 12.68
C PHE A 222 -13.46 -11.69 12.10
N GLU A 223 -14.38 -11.22 12.95
CA GLU A 223 -15.50 -10.37 12.56
C GLU A 223 -15.04 -9.06 11.93
N ALA A 224 -14.04 -8.39 12.55
CA ALA A 224 -13.47 -7.16 12.02
C ALA A 224 -12.84 -7.35 10.64
N ARG A 225 -12.21 -8.51 10.37
CA ARG A 225 -11.66 -8.85 9.06
C ARG A 225 -12.76 -9.05 8.02
N ILE A 226 -13.83 -9.75 8.37
CA ILE A 226 -15.00 -9.90 7.50
C ILE A 226 -15.60 -8.52 7.18
N ASP A 227 -15.75 -7.64 8.16
CA ASP A 227 -16.32 -6.31 7.95
C ASP A 227 -15.46 -5.48 7.00
N PHE A 228 -14.14 -5.57 7.11
CA PHE A 228 -13.21 -4.92 6.19
C PHE A 228 -13.29 -5.51 4.76
N ILE A 229 -13.37 -6.83 4.62
CA ILE A 229 -13.48 -7.51 3.31
C ILE A 229 -14.79 -7.15 2.60
N THR A 230 -15.89 -7.13 3.34
CA THR A 230 -17.24 -6.88 2.79
C THR A 230 -17.45 -5.40 2.45
N ASN A 231 -16.83 -4.48 3.19
CA ASN A 231 -16.94 -3.04 2.93
C ASN A 231 -15.61 -2.30 3.18
N PRO A 232 -14.63 -2.43 2.27
CA PRO A 232 -13.36 -1.72 2.42
C PRO A 232 -13.59 -0.21 2.27
N ASN A 233 -13.57 0.53 3.38
CA ASN A 233 -13.79 1.97 3.41
C ASN A 233 -12.46 2.75 3.36
N ILE A 234 -11.81 2.76 2.20
CA ILE A 234 -10.62 3.58 1.95
C ILE A 234 -11.06 4.86 1.23
N HIS A 235 -10.88 6.00 1.89
CA HIS A 235 -11.19 7.33 1.35
C HIS A 235 -10.36 7.63 0.09
N TRP A 236 -10.91 8.38 -0.86
CA TRP A 236 -10.24 8.67 -2.14
C TRP A 236 -8.88 9.36 -1.96
N ALA A 237 -8.75 10.24 -0.96
CA ALA A 237 -7.49 10.92 -0.67
C ALA A 237 -6.40 9.93 -0.22
N ALA A 238 -6.75 8.88 0.53
CA ALA A 238 -5.82 7.82 0.89
C ALA A 238 -5.42 6.99 -0.34
N LYS A 239 -6.35 6.72 -1.27
CA LYS A 239 -6.03 6.05 -2.55
C LYS A 239 -5.05 6.87 -3.39
N LEU A 240 -5.31 8.18 -3.53
CA LEU A 240 -4.43 9.10 -4.24
C LEU A 240 -3.05 9.19 -3.57
N ALA A 241 -3.01 9.32 -2.24
CA ALA A 241 -1.77 9.36 -1.47
C ALA A 241 -0.93 8.08 -1.64
N LYS A 242 -1.58 6.90 -1.64
CA LYS A 242 -0.90 5.63 -1.93
C LYS A 242 -0.36 5.57 -3.36
N SER A 243 -1.15 6.01 -4.34
CA SER A 243 -0.74 6.06 -5.74
C SER A 243 0.45 7.01 -5.96
N ILE A 244 0.40 8.23 -5.42
CA ILE A 244 1.53 9.18 -5.44
C ILE A 244 2.73 8.58 -4.71
N GLY A 245 2.50 8.05 -3.51
CA GLY A 245 3.49 7.39 -2.67
C GLY A 245 4.27 6.31 -3.44
N PHE A 246 3.55 5.39 -4.07
CA PHE A 246 4.12 4.34 -4.88
C PHE A 246 4.81 4.87 -6.13
N ASN A 247 4.13 5.67 -6.95
CA ASN A 247 4.66 6.15 -8.23
C ASN A 247 5.93 6.99 -8.06
N MET A 248 6.02 7.77 -6.99
CA MET A 248 7.19 8.61 -6.70
C MET A 248 8.39 7.82 -6.17
N THR A 249 8.19 6.62 -5.61
CA THR A 249 9.23 5.86 -4.90
C THR A 249 9.63 4.57 -5.60
N LEU A 250 8.64 3.74 -5.95
CA LEU A 250 8.81 2.39 -6.49
C LEU A 250 8.27 2.24 -7.92
N GLY A 251 7.33 3.10 -8.34
CA GLY A 251 6.74 3.03 -9.67
C GLY A 251 7.79 3.18 -10.77
N PHE A 252 7.63 2.40 -11.84
CA PHE A 252 8.54 2.34 -12.99
C PHE A 252 9.99 1.91 -12.66
N ASN A 253 10.27 1.55 -11.41
CA ASN A 253 11.61 1.16 -10.98
C ASN A 253 11.78 -0.37 -11.08
N VAL A 254 12.70 -0.81 -11.94
CA VAL A 254 12.97 -2.23 -12.18
C VAL A 254 13.79 -2.85 -11.03
N SER A 255 14.68 -2.09 -10.36
CA SER A 255 15.51 -2.62 -9.28
C SER A 255 14.69 -3.29 -8.19
N SER A 256 13.56 -2.69 -7.82
CA SER A 256 12.73 -3.19 -6.74
C SER A 256 12.02 -4.51 -7.09
N ALA A 257 11.72 -4.74 -8.37
CA ALA A 257 11.24 -6.03 -8.84
C ALA A 257 12.36 -7.08 -8.78
N VAL A 258 13.59 -6.74 -9.17
CA VAL A 258 14.75 -7.66 -9.07
C VAL A 258 15.04 -8.03 -7.62
N ILE A 259 15.03 -7.05 -6.71
CA ILE A 259 15.21 -7.25 -5.27
C ILE A 259 14.17 -8.22 -4.73
N GLN A 260 12.92 -8.14 -5.18
CA GLN A 260 11.88 -9.05 -4.72
C GLN A 260 12.20 -10.53 -5.03
N THR A 261 12.94 -10.84 -6.10
CA THR A 261 13.34 -12.23 -6.41
C THR A 261 14.27 -12.86 -5.35
N SER A 262 14.99 -12.04 -4.57
CA SER A 262 15.86 -12.54 -3.49
C SER A 262 15.08 -13.24 -2.40
N GLN A 263 13.77 -13.02 -2.31
CA GLN A 263 12.88 -13.71 -1.39
C GLN A 263 12.93 -15.23 -1.53
N ILE A 264 13.14 -15.75 -2.75
CA ILE A 264 13.22 -17.20 -2.98
C ILE A 264 14.43 -17.79 -2.22
N PRO A 265 15.67 -17.36 -2.48
CA PRO A 265 16.82 -17.89 -1.73
C PRO A 265 16.88 -17.42 -0.26
N LEU A 266 16.35 -16.23 0.09
CA LEU A 266 16.38 -15.72 1.47
C LEU A 266 15.40 -16.40 2.42
N ILE A 267 14.19 -16.70 1.93
CA ILE A 267 13.08 -17.18 2.77
C ILE A 267 12.59 -18.54 2.27
N VAL A 268 12.22 -18.65 0.99
CA VAL A 268 11.53 -19.85 0.49
C VAL A 268 12.42 -21.08 0.58
N GLN A 269 13.66 -20.98 0.10
CA GLN A 269 14.63 -22.06 0.13
C GLN A 269 14.90 -22.58 1.55
N PRO A 270 15.34 -21.75 2.53
CA PRO A 270 15.61 -22.27 3.87
C PRO A 270 14.35 -22.75 4.60
N MET A 271 13.19 -22.15 4.33
CA MET A 271 11.94 -22.58 4.95
C MET A 271 11.50 -23.97 4.44
N LEU A 272 11.57 -24.21 3.12
CA LEU A 272 11.32 -25.54 2.54
C LEU A 272 12.45 -26.53 2.87
N GLY A 273 13.69 -26.05 2.89
CA GLY A 273 14.90 -26.83 3.15
C GLY A 273 14.95 -27.40 4.57
N GLY A 274 14.48 -26.64 5.56
CA GLY A 274 14.38 -27.15 6.92
C GLY A 274 13.33 -28.26 7.11
N GLU A 275 12.29 -28.30 6.28
CA GLU A 275 11.21 -29.30 6.36
C GLU A 275 11.46 -30.53 5.48
N TYR A 276 11.90 -30.33 4.23
CA TYR A 276 12.07 -31.38 3.22
C TYR A 276 13.54 -31.71 2.90
N GLY A 277 14.48 -30.91 3.38
CA GLY A 277 15.91 -31.00 3.09
C GLY A 277 16.37 -29.99 2.03
N GLU A 278 17.53 -29.35 2.27
CA GLU A 278 18.07 -28.25 1.44
C GLU A 278 18.21 -28.61 -0.04
N VAL A 279 18.75 -29.78 -0.35
CA VAL A 279 18.98 -30.21 -1.74
C VAL A 279 17.65 -30.45 -2.47
N LYS A 280 16.70 -31.15 -1.82
CA LYS A 280 15.37 -31.40 -2.40
C LYS A 280 14.65 -30.07 -2.63
N ALA A 281 14.71 -29.14 -1.67
CA ALA A 281 14.12 -27.82 -1.78
C ALA A 281 14.70 -27.01 -2.95
N ALA A 282 16.03 -26.94 -3.08
CA ALA A 282 16.68 -26.25 -4.18
C ALA A 282 16.31 -26.85 -5.55
N GLN A 283 16.26 -28.18 -5.67
CA GLN A 283 15.82 -28.87 -6.89
C GLN A 283 14.35 -28.57 -7.23
N ALA A 284 13.46 -28.58 -6.23
CA ALA A 284 12.06 -28.27 -6.42
C ALA A 284 11.84 -26.81 -6.85
N ILE A 285 12.58 -25.86 -6.27
CA ILE A 285 12.57 -24.45 -6.67
C ILE A 285 13.06 -24.29 -8.12
N GLY A 286 14.18 -24.91 -8.48
CA GLY A 286 14.71 -24.86 -9.85
C GLY A 286 13.75 -25.46 -10.89
N TYR A 287 13.13 -26.60 -10.55
CA TYR A 287 12.08 -27.22 -11.36
C TYR A 287 10.86 -26.30 -11.50
N ALA A 288 10.33 -25.77 -10.40
CA ALA A 288 9.19 -24.86 -10.39
C ALA A 288 9.45 -23.59 -11.22
N THR A 289 10.66 -23.03 -11.11
CA THR A 289 11.12 -21.87 -11.89
C THR A 289 11.14 -22.19 -13.39
N THR A 290 11.67 -23.35 -13.76
CA THR A 290 11.70 -23.81 -15.15
C THR A 290 10.28 -23.98 -15.71
N LYS A 291 9.36 -24.57 -14.93
CA LYS A 291 7.96 -24.73 -15.36
C LYS A 291 7.22 -23.39 -15.45
N PHE A 292 7.52 -22.44 -14.56
CA PHE A 292 6.99 -21.08 -14.63
C PHE A 292 7.39 -20.40 -15.94
N PHE A 293 8.68 -20.36 -16.29
CA PHE A 293 9.13 -19.76 -17.56
C PHE A 293 8.72 -20.59 -18.80
N GLY A 294 8.56 -21.91 -18.64
CA GLY A 294 8.06 -22.81 -19.69
C GLY A 294 6.55 -22.76 -19.93
N SER A 295 5.78 -22.05 -19.09
CA SER A 295 4.32 -21.97 -19.18
C SER A 295 3.79 -21.17 -20.38
N GLY A 296 4.66 -20.45 -21.10
CA GLY A 296 4.32 -19.65 -22.27
C GLY A 296 3.73 -18.28 -21.93
N THR A 297 3.44 -17.50 -22.97
CA THR A 297 2.99 -16.08 -22.89
C THR A 297 1.58 -15.88 -23.46
N LYS A 298 0.77 -16.94 -23.47
CA LYS A 298 -0.62 -16.91 -23.92
C LYS A 298 -1.48 -17.66 -22.92
N ARG A 299 -2.63 -17.10 -22.57
CA ARG A 299 -3.61 -17.73 -21.68
C ARG A 299 -4.95 -17.93 -22.37
N ASN A 300 -5.64 -18.99 -21.99
CA ASN A 300 -7.03 -19.24 -22.37
C ASN A 300 -7.95 -18.49 -21.39
N ALA A 301 -8.59 -17.42 -21.84
CA ALA A 301 -9.56 -16.68 -21.05
C ALA A 301 -10.98 -17.17 -21.38
N VAL A 302 -11.71 -17.65 -20.37
CA VAL A 302 -13.11 -18.07 -20.50
C VAL A 302 -14.00 -16.86 -20.24
N GLY A 303 -14.77 -16.45 -21.23
CA GLY A 303 -15.79 -15.41 -21.10
C GLY A 303 -17.00 -15.88 -20.30
N ILE A 304 -17.83 -14.94 -19.85
CA ILE A 304 -19.08 -15.23 -19.12
C ILE A 304 -20.04 -16.15 -19.93
N THR A 305 -19.91 -16.16 -21.26
CA THR A 305 -20.68 -17.01 -22.17
C THR A 305 -20.11 -18.43 -22.33
N GLY A 306 -18.99 -18.75 -21.66
CA GLY A 306 -18.26 -20.00 -21.82
C GLY A 306 -17.29 -20.02 -23.01
N GLU A 307 -17.30 -18.98 -23.87
CA GLU A 307 -16.35 -18.88 -24.98
C GLU A 307 -14.91 -18.72 -24.47
N THR A 308 -14.00 -19.54 -24.99
CA THR A 308 -12.58 -19.48 -24.64
C THR A 308 -11.81 -18.72 -25.72
N LYS A 309 -11.09 -17.66 -25.32
CA LYS A 309 -10.23 -16.89 -26.23
C LYS A 309 -8.79 -16.88 -25.75
N GLN A 310 -7.85 -17.16 -26.64
CA GLN A 310 -6.43 -16.95 -26.34
C GLN A 310 -6.08 -15.47 -26.32
N MET A 311 -5.38 -15.05 -25.27
CA MET A 311 -4.91 -13.68 -25.10
C MET A 311 -3.44 -13.66 -24.69
N PRO A 312 -2.67 -12.63 -25.09
CA PRO A 312 -1.33 -12.40 -24.56
C PRO A 312 -1.35 -12.34 -23.03
N ALA A 313 -0.37 -12.96 -22.39
CA ALA A 313 -0.19 -13.01 -20.96
C ALA A 313 1.31 -13.00 -20.62
N ALA A 314 1.64 -12.56 -19.41
CA ALA A 314 2.97 -12.85 -18.84
C ALA A 314 3.08 -14.36 -18.53
N PHE A 315 4.30 -14.83 -18.28
CA PHE A 315 4.54 -16.17 -17.76
C PHE A 315 3.67 -16.44 -16.53
N SER A 316 3.08 -17.63 -16.48
CA SER A 316 2.15 -18.04 -15.43
C SER A 316 1.87 -19.52 -15.53
N LEU A 317 1.92 -20.26 -14.43
CA LEU A 317 1.43 -21.64 -14.38
C LEU A 317 -0.05 -21.75 -14.80
N ASP A 318 -0.82 -20.66 -14.68
CA ASP A 318 -2.20 -20.54 -15.18
C ASP A 318 -2.32 -20.67 -16.72
N ASN A 319 -1.23 -20.43 -17.45
CA ASN A 319 -1.18 -20.54 -18.91
C ASN A 319 -1.14 -22.01 -19.38
N ILE A 320 -0.88 -22.96 -18.48
CA ILE A 320 -0.81 -24.39 -18.79
C ILE A 320 -2.22 -24.91 -19.12
N ASP A 321 -2.34 -25.48 -20.31
CA ASP A 321 -3.57 -26.08 -20.81
C ASP A 321 -3.62 -27.57 -20.49
N PHE A 322 -4.09 -27.91 -19.29
CA PHE A 322 -4.17 -29.29 -18.78
C PHE A 322 -5.06 -30.23 -19.61
N ALA A 323 -5.85 -29.70 -20.56
CA ALA A 323 -6.66 -30.53 -21.46
C ALA A 323 -5.85 -31.15 -22.62
N LYS A 324 -4.59 -30.74 -22.84
CA LYS A 324 -3.75 -31.32 -23.89
C LYS A 324 -3.37 -32.77 -23.56
N LYS A 325 -3.54 -33.67 -24.53
CA LYS A 325 -3.28 -35.11 -24.36
C LYS A 325 -1.80 -35.44 -24.11
N ASP A 326 -0.89 -34.68 -24.71
CA ASP A 326 0.56 -34.96 -24.71
C ASP A 326 1.33 -34.20 -23.61
N LEU A 327 0.66 -33.83 -22.51
CA LEU A 327 1.34 -33.24 -21.37
C LEU A 327 2.17 -34.30 -20.62
N PRO A 328 3.44 -34.00 -20.31
CA PRO A 328 4.22 -34.79 -19.36
C PRO A 328 3.49 -35.00 -18.03
N ASP A 329 3.59 -36.20 -17.45
CA ASP A 329 2.85 -36.57 -16.23
C ASP A 329 3.26 -35.72 -15.02
N ASP A 330 4.53 -35.30 -14.96
CA ASP A 330 5.06 -34.37 -13.95
C ASP A 330 4.42 -32.97 -14.03
N ILE A 331 3.88 -32.59 -15.20
CA ILE A 331 3.12 -31.35 -15.36
C ILE A 331 1.65 -31.57 -15.01
N LYS A 332 1.06 -32.73 -15.37
CA LYS A 332 -0.34 -33.05 -15.03
C LYS A 332 -0.59 -33.02 -13.52
N ASP A 333 0.41 -33.40 -12.72
CA ASP A 333 0.36 -33.30 -11.27
C ASP A 333 0.02 -31.90 -10.77
N PHE A 334 0.33 -30.82 -11.51
CA PHE A 334 0.01 -29.45 -11.10
C PHE A 334 -1.45 -29.05 -11.33
N GLU A 335 -2.27 -29.84 -12.00
CA GLU A 335 -3.66 -29.49 -12.28
C GLU A 335 -4.48 -29.15 -11.02
N PRO A 336 -4.44 -29.95 -9.92
CA PRO A 336 -5.06 -29.59 -8.64
C PRO A 336 -4.58 -28.24 -8.10
N LEU A 337 -3.26 -28.01 -8.13
CA LEU A 337 -2.64 -26.78 -7.64
C LEU A 337 -3.11 -25.57 -8.45
N VAL A 338 -3.10 -25.65 -9.78
CA VAL A 338 -3.53 -24.54 -10.64
C VAL A 338 -5.04 -24.30 -10.52
N ALA A 339 -5.85 -25.35 -10.46
CA ALA A 339 -7.29 -25.23 -10.24
C ALA A 339 -7.61 -24.51 -8.91
N LEU A 340 -6.93 -24.91 -7.83
CA LEU A 340 -7.10 -24.29 -6.52
C LEU A 340 -6.51 -22.86 -6.50
N GLY A 341 -5.34 -22.65 -7.09
CA GLY A 341 -4.70 -21.34 -7.20
C GLY A 341 -5.57 -20.33 -7.96
N ARG A 342 -6.32 -20.75 -8.99
CA ARG A 342 -7.33 -19.92 -9.67
C ARG A 342 -8.43 -19.49 -8.72
N LYS A 343 -8.99 -20.43 -7.96
CA LYS A 343 -10.06 -20.19 -6.98
C LYS A 343 -9.63 -19.21 -5.87
N TYR A 344 -8.36 -19.28 -5.46
CA TYR A 344 -7.78 -18.40 -4.43
C TYR A 344 -7.22 -17.08 -5.02
N GLY A 345 -7.22 -16.92 -6.34
CA GLY A 345 -6.75 -15.70 -7.01
C GLY A 345 -5.22 -15.54 -7.06
N MET A 346 -4.47 -16.63 -6.88
CA MET A 346 -3.01 -16.62 -6.78
C MET A 346 -2.30 -16.12 -8.05
N PHE A 347 -2.93 -16.31 -9.21
CA PHE A 347 -2.35 -15.98 -10.51
C PHE A 347 -2.71 -14.58 -11.04
N ASN A 348 -3.71 -13.90 -10.49
CA ASN A 348 -4.21 -12.64 -11.08
C ASN A 348 -4.21 -11.46 -10.10
N ARG A 349 -3.98 -11.71 -8.80
CA ARG A 349 -3.90 -10.66 -7.77
C ARG A 349 -2.47 -10.45 -7.32
N SER A 350 -2.15 -9.25 -6.86
CA SER A 350 -0.91 -8.92 -6.14
C SER A 350 -1.22 -7.83 -5.11
N LEU A 351 -0.48 -7.81 -4.01
CA LEU A 351 -0.55 -6.76 -3.01
C LEU A 351 -0.31 -5.38 -3.64
N THR A 352 0.62 -5.26 -4.59
CA THR A 352 0.90 -4.01 -5.29
C THR A 352 -0.33 -3.44 -6.02
N TYR A 353 -0.97 -4.23 -6.89
CA TYR A 353 -2.19 -3.81 -7.59
C TYR A 353 -3.39 -3.58 -6.64
N ASP A 354 -3.48 -4.31 -5.52
CA ASP A 354 -4.53 -4.10 -4.51
C ASP A 354 -4.32 -2.78 -3.74
N ILE A 355 -3.06 -2.48 -3.35
CA ILE A 355 -2.65 -1.20 -2.76
C ILE A 355 -3.00 -0.04 -3.68
N LEU A 356 -2.72 -0.20 -4.98
CA LEU A 356 -2.92 0.81 -6.01
C LEU A 356 -4.36 0.91 -6.54
N ASP A 357 -5.26 0.04 -6.05
CA ASP A 357 -6.66 -0.05 -6.47
C ASP A 357 -6.81 -0.15 -8.01
N VAL A 358 -5.92 -0.94 -8.63
CA VAL A 358 -5.94 -1.18 -10.08
C VAL A 358 -7.16 -2.03 -10.41
N GLY A 359 -8.11 -1.45 -11.14
CA GLY A 359 -9.38 -2.11 -11.44
C GLY A 359 -10.52 -1.17 -11.84
N ASP A 360 -10.34 0.16 -11.69
CA ASP A 360 -11.25 1.16 -12.24
C ASP A 360 -10.80 1.68 -13.62
N LYS A 361 -11.69 2.45 -14.29
CA LYS A 361 -11.44 3.02 -15.63
C LYS A 361 -10.68 4.35 -15.61
N SER A 362 -10.19 4.80 -14.45
CA SER A 362 -9.54 6.11 -14.32
C SER A 362 -8.16 6.14 -15.02
N VAL A 363 -7.72 7.33 -15.42
CA VAL A 363 -6.36 7.54 -15.95
C VAL A 363 -5.32 7.14 -14.89
N LEU A 364 -5.58 7.43 -13.61
CA LEU A 364 -4.71 7.08 -12.50
C LEU A 364 -4.51 5.55 -12.38
N SER A 365 -5.59 4.76 -12.53
CA SER A 365 -5.53 3.30 -12.54
C SER A 365 -4.69 2.76 -13.69
N LYS A 366 -4.75 3.37 -14.88
CA LYS A 366 -3.87 3.00 -16.01
C LYS A 366 -2.39 3.29 -15.71
N VAL A 367 -2.09 4.47 -15.17
CA VAL A 367 -0.72 4.83 -14.77
C VAL A 367 -0.21 3.86 -13.71
N ASN A 368 -1.02 3.57 -12.68
CA ASN A 368 -0.70 2.61 -11.63
C ASN A 368 -0.46 1.19 -12.16
N ALA A 369 -1.26 0.75 -13.14
CA ALA A 369 -1.09 -0.57 -13.75
C ALA A 369 0.26 -0.69 -14.47
N ILE A 370 0.66 0.35 -15.21
CA ILE A 370 1.94 0.41 -15.93
C ILE A 370 3.10 0.51 -14.94
N SER A 371 3.03 1.46 -14.00
CA SER A 371 4.10 1.74 -13.06
C SER A 371 4.38 0.56 -12.12
N GLY A 372 3.34 -0.19 -11.75
CA GLY A 372 3.43 -1.38 -10.89
C GLY A 372 3.59 -2.69 -11.65
N TYR A 373 3.66 -2.68 -12.99
CA TYR A 373 3.65 -3.91 -13.79
C TYR A 373 4.79 -4.87 -13.42
N ALA A 374 6.03 -4.38 -13.37
CA ALA A 374 7.20 -5.22 -13.06
C ALA A 374 7.08 -5.88 -11.67
N PHE A 375 6.68 -5.10 -10.66
CA PHE A 375 6.39 -5.62 -9.31
C PHE A 375 5.29 -6.65 -9.31
N HIS A 376 4.17 -6.38 -9.99
CA HIS A 376 3.07 -7.32 -10.09
C HIS A 376 3.53 -8.66 -10.67
N GLN A 377 4.35 -8.65 -11.73
CA GLN A 377 4.85 -9.89 -12.33
C GLN A 377 5.84 -10.62 -11.43
N VAL A 378 6.76 -9.93 -10.74
CA VAL A 378 7.70 -10.61 -9.84
C VAL A 378 7.01 -11.14 -8.59
N GLU A 379 6.08 -10.40 -7.98
CA GLU A 379 5.31 -10.88 -6.84
C GLU A 379 4.50 -12.13 -7.20
N ARG A 380 3.97 -12.20 -8.43
CA ARG A 380 3.35 -13.40 -8.98
C ARG A 380 4.37 -14.52 -9.18
N MET A 381 5.48 -14.26 -9.85
CA MET A 381 6.55 -15.25 -10.07
C MET A 381 6.99 -15.88 -8.75
N ASN A 382 7.32 -15.07 -7.74
CA ASN A 382 7.74 -15.59 -6.44
C ASN A 382 6.68 -16.50 -5.83
N ARG A 383 5.40 -16.12 -5.88
CA ARG A 383 4.34 -16.97 -5.33
C ARG A 383 4.14 -18.23 -6.13
N GLU A 384 4.12 -18.14 -7.46
CA GLU A 384 3.93 -19.28 -8.37
C GLU A 384 5.08 -20.28 -8.25
N VAL A 385 6.32 -19.80 -8.12
CA VAL A 385 7.48 -20.65 -7.87
C VAL A 385 7.43 -21.25 -6.46
N THR A 386 7.09 -20.48 -5.41
CA THR A 386 6.95 -21.01 -4.05
C THR A 386 5.86 -22.09 -3.98
N MET A 387 4.67 -21.82 -4.52
CA MET A 387 3.54 -22.76 -4.47
C MET A 387 3.87 -24.04 -5.24
N ALA A 388 4.48 -23.92 -6.42
CA ALA A 388 4.83 -25.09 -7.21
C ALA A 388 5.96 -25.89 -6.59
N ALA A 389 6.95 -25.24 -5.97
CA ALA A 389 8.02 -25.92 -5.25
C ALA A 389 7.50 -26.65 -4.01
N ALA A 390 6.69 -25.97 -3.18
CA ALA A 390 6.07 -26.56 -1.99
C ALA A 390 5.16 -27.74 -2.37
N TYR A 391 4.35 -27.58 -3.40
CA TYR A 391 3.48 -28.63 -3.92
C TYR A 391 4.28 -29.84 -4.41
N LYS A 392 5.32 -29.60 -5.21
CA LYS A 392 6.18 -30.67 -5.71
C LYS A 392 6.82 -31.46 -4.57
N LEU A 393 7.39 -30.79 -3.57
CA LEU A 393 8.02 -31.44 -2.43
C LEU A 393 7.04 -32.33 -1.66
N GLU A 394 5.80 -31.85 -1.50
CA GLU A 394 4.77 -32.60 -0.80
C GLU A 394 4.26 -33.79 -1.62
N ILE A 395 4.08 -33.63 -2.93
CA ILE A 395 3.73 -34.74 -3.82
C ILE A 395 4.82 -35.81 -3.83
N ASP A 396 6.09 -35.40 -3.90
CA ASP A 396 7.22 -36.32 -3.85
C ASP A 396 7.27 -37.06 -2.50
N ARG A 397 7.05 -36.36 -1.38
CA ARG A 397 6.95 -36.96 -0.04
C ARG A 397 5.79 -37.95 0.05
N LEU A 398 4.60 -37.58 -0.41
CA LEU A 398 3.42 -38.45 -0.38
C LEU A 398 3.62 -39.70 -1.24
N ARG A 399 4.34 -39.59 -2.37
CA ARG A 399 4.71 -40.74 -3.21
C ARG A 399 5.71 -41.65 -2.52
N GLU A 400 6.71 -41.09 -1.84
CA GLU A 400 7.65 -41.85 -1.01
C GLU A 400 6.88 -42.62 0.09
N ASP A 401 5.96 -41.95 0.80
CA ASP A 401 5.13 -42.53 1.86
C ASP A 401 4.16 -43.61 1.31
N ASN A 402 3.58 -43.40 0.12
CA ASN A 402 2.69 -44.35 -0.56
C ASN A 402 3.43 -45.46 -1.32
N LYS A 403 4.76 -45.61 -1.15
CA LYS A 403 5.60 -46.61 -1.82
C LYS A 403 5.45 -46.59 -3.36
N GLY A 404 5.34 -45.40 -3.94
CA GLY A 404 5.23 -45.18 -5.39
C GLY A 404 3.86 -45.47 -6.00
N LYS A 405 2.82 -45.74 -5.20
CA LYS A 405 1.45 -45.86 -5.73
C LYS A 405 0.91 -44.50 -6.19
N PRO A 406 0.00 -44.46 -7.20
CA PRO A 406 -0.67 -43.24 -7.61
C PRO A 406 -1.38 -42.58 -6.43
N LEU A 407 -1.21 -41.26 -6.27
CA LEU A 407 -1.90 -40.50 -5.24
C LEU A 407 -3.38 -40.33 -5.61
N SER A 408 -4.26 -40.34 -4.60
CA SER A 408 -5.66 -40.01 -4.83
C SER A 408 -5.83 -38.51 -5.11
N ARG A 409 -6.93 -38.12 -5.78
CA ARG A 409 -7.22 -36.70 -6.02
C ARG A 409 -7.32 -35.90 -4.72
N GLU A 410 -7.92 -36.49 -3.68
CA GLU A 410 -8.02 -35.86 -2.36
C GLU A 410 -6.64 -35.59 -1.73
N GLN A 411 -5.69 -36.52 -1.86
CA GLN A 411 -4.32 -36.31 -1.38
C GLN A 411 -3.65 -35.16 -2.13
N MET A 412 -3.84 -35.09 -3.45
CA MET A 412 -3.31 -34.02 -4.27
C MET A 412 -3.97 -32.66 -3.97
N ASP A 413 -5.27 -32.63 -3.71
CA ASP A 413 -5.98 -31.40 -3.35
C ASP A 413 -5.51 -30.87 -1.99
N LYS A 414 -5.28 -31.75 -0.99
CA LYS A 414 -4.69 -31.38 0.31
C LYS A 414 -3.26 -30.85 0.17
N ALA A 415 -2.44 -31.49 -0.67
CA ALA A 415 -1.10 -30.98 -0.97
C ALA A 415 -1.16 -29.59 -1.62
N ALA A 416 -2.14 -29.32 -2.48
CA ALA A 416 -2.34 -28.02 -3.09
C ALA A 416 -2.76 -26.96 -2.06
N GLU A 417 -3.67 -27.30 -1.13
CA GLU A 417 -4.06 -26.41 -0.03
C GLU A 417 -2.85 -26.05 0.85
N MET A 418 -2.05 -27.05 1.23
CA MET A 418 -0.83 -26.85 2.01
C MET A 418 0.17 -25.95 1.27
N ALA A 419 0.37 -26.17 -0.03
CA ALA A 419 1.29 -25.38 -0.84
C ALA A 419 0.86 -23.91 -0.94
N ILE A 420 -0.46 -23.65 -1.05
CA ILE A 420 -1.01 -22.30 -1.05
C ILE A 420 -0.83 -21.63 0.31
N ASP A 421 -1.16 -22.31 1.42
CA ASP A 421 -0.97 -21.77 2.77
C ASP A 421 0.51 -21.46 3.07
N THR A 422 1.40 -22.38 2.68
CA THR A 422 2.84 -22.19 2.77
C THR A 422 3.28 -20.97 1.97
N THR A 423 2.75 -20.81 0.76
CA THR A 423 3.05 -19.64 -0.08
C THR A 423 2.60 -18.34 0.56
N ASP A 424 1.38 -18.25 1.08
CA ASP A 424 0.90 -17.02 1.74
C ASP A 424 1.74 -16.67 2.98
N ARG A 425 2.18 -17.69 3.74
CA ARG A 425 3.06 -17.51 4.90
C ARG A 425 4.47 -17.03 4.52
N LEU A 426 5.07 -17.58 3.46
CA LEU A 426 6.43 -17.28 3.04
C LEU A 426 6.52 -16.00 2.19
N ASN A 427 5.47 -15.70 1.43
CA ASN A 427 5.46 -14.59 0.50
C ASN A 427 4.91 -13.28 1.10
N GLY A 428 4.15 -13.38 2.20
CA GLY A 428 3.29 -12.30 2.68
C GLY A 428 1.99 -12.27 1.88
N GLY A 429 0.85 -12.25 2.56
CA GLY A 429 -0.46 -12.39 1.93
C GLY A 429 -0.69 -11.41 0.76
N SER A 430 -1.36 -11.88 -0.29
CA SER A 430 -1.49 -11.19 -1.58
C SER A 430 -2.59 -10.11 -1.65
N SER A 431 -3.16 -9.72 -0.50
CA SER A 431 -4.27 -8.77 -0.45
C SER A 431 -4.23 -7.84 0.75
N LEU A 432 -4.86 -6.67 0.62
CA LEU A 432 -5.07 -5.74 1.72
C LEU A 432 -5.90 -6.36 2.86
N ALA A 433 -6.72 -7.36 2.56
CA ALA A 433 -7.48 -8.11 3.58
C ALA A 433 -6.59 -9.01 4.45
N ALA A 434 -5.50 -9.53 3.90
CA ALA A 434 -4.51 -10.31 4.63
C ALA A 434 -3.53 -9.44 5.43
N ALA A 435 -3.51 -8.12 5.18
CA ALA A 435 -2.65 -7.19 5.91
C ALA A 435 -2.99 -7.15 7.42
N PRO A 436 -2.01 -6.79 8.27
CA PRO A 436 -2.25 -6.58 9.71
C PRO A 436 -3.42 -5.62 9.95
N ARG A 437 -4.23 -5.86 10.99
CA ARG A 437 -5.39 -5.00 11.30
C ARG A 437 -4.99 -3.53 11.54
N ILE A 438 -3.79 -3.30 12.08
CA ILE A 438 -3.26 -1.94 12.24
C ILE A 438 -3.04 -1.22 10.91
N ALA A 439 -2.89 -1.93 9.79
CA ALA A 439 -2.75 -1.38 8.44
C ALA A 439 -4.11 -1.14 7.74
N GLN A 440 -5.21 -1.62 8.30
CA GLN A 440 -6.54 -1.48 7.72
C GLN A 440 -7.13 -0.09 8.06
N GLY A 441 -7.60 0.65 7.04
CA GLY A 441 -8.22 1.97 7.19
C GLY A 441 -7.56 3.06 6.34
N SER A 442 -8.21 4.23 6.22
CA SER A 442 -7.78 5.29 5.28
C SER A 442 -6.38 5.84 5.58
N LEU A 443 -6.16 6.41 6.77
CA LEU A 443 -4.85 6.94 7.15
C LEU A 443 -3.82 5.82 7.34
N ARG A 444 -4.22 4.77 8.06
CA ARG A 444 -3.33 3.66 8.44
C ARG A 444 -2.78 2.89 7.24
N SER A 445 -3.58 2.67 6.19
CA SER A 445 -3.12 2.01 4.98
C SER A 445 -2.06 2.80 4.22
N VAL A 446 -2.07 4.15 4.33
CA VAL A 446 -1.01 5.00 3.77
C VAL A 446 0.27 4.84 4.57
N LEU A 447 0.18 4.82 5.91
CA LEU A 447 1.33 4.68 6.80
C LEU A 447 2.00 3.29 6.67
N PHE A 448 1.21 2.25 6.45
CA PHE A 448 1.67 0.86 6.36
C PHE A 448 1.94 0.36 4.92
N MET A 449 1.82 1.21 3.90
CA MET A 449 1.85 0.81 2.48
C MET A 449 3.06 -0.05 2.08
N PHE A 450 4.21 0.11 2.74
CA PHE A 450 5.42 -0.69 2.48
C PHE A 450 5.87 -1.56 3.66
N LYS A 451 5.11 -1.55 4.76
CA LYS A 451 5.50 -2.24 6.01
C LYS A 451 4.84 -3.60 6.18
N SER A 452 3.79 -3.90 5.40
CA SER A 452 3.04 -5.16 5.51
C SER A 452 3.94 -6.39 5.32
N TYR A 453 4.84 -6.37 4.33
CA TYR A 453 5.81 -7.45 4.11
C TYR A 453 6.73 -7.63 5.32
N GLY A 454 7.29 -6.53 5.83
CA GLY A 454 8.14 -6.55 7.02
C GLY A 454 7.45 -7.16 8.23
N VAL A 455 6.18 -6.79 8.49
CA VAL A 455 5.38 -7.37 9.57
C VAL A 455 5.17 -8.87 9.37
N SER A 456 4.85 -9.32 8.15
CA SER A 456 4.71 -10.75 7.84
C SER A 456 6.01 -11.52 8.07
N MET A 457 7.17 -10.96 7.67
CA MET A 457 8.47 -11.62 7.88
C MET A 457 8.87 -11.65 9.36
N HIS A 458 8.60 -10.60 10.12
CA HIS A 458 8.81 -10.61 11.58
C HIS A 458 7.92 -11.65 12.27
N TYR A 459 6.66 -11.76 11.84
CA TYR A 459 5.75 -12.80 12.33
C TYR A 459 6.27 -14.21 11.97
N LEU A 460 6.74 -14.41 10.73
CA LEU A 460 7.33 -15.67 10.30
C LEU A 460 8.52 -16.05 11.17
N LEU A 461 9.49 -15.16 11.33
CA LEU A 461 10.69 -15.39 12.15
C LEU A 461 10.32 -15.64 13.62
N GLY A 462 9.39 -14.87 14.18
CA GLY A 462 8.91 -15.05 15.54
C GLY A 462 8.21 -16.39 15.75
N LYS A 463 7.36 -16.80 14.80
CA LYS A 463 6.70 -18.11 14.81
C LYS A 463 7.72 -19.24 14.69
N THR A 464 8.65 -19.17 13.74
CA THR A 464 9.70 -20.19 13.58
C THR A 464 10.60 -20.27 14.82
N THR A 465 10.91 -19.13 15.46
CA THR A 465 11.64 -19.09 16.74
C THR A 465 10.87 -19.79 17.86
N ARG A 466 9.57 -19.52 17.98
CA ARG A 466 8.70 -20.24 18.91
C ARG A 466 8.72 -21.74 18.62
N ASP A 467 8.55 -22.15 17.37
CA ASP A 467 8.53 -23.56 16.98
C ASP A 467 9.89 -24.25 17.24
N ALA A 468 11.01 -23.53 17.10
CA ALA A 468 12.35 -24.03 17.41
C ALA A 468 12.59 -24.26 18.92
N LEU A 469 11.95 -23.48 19.79
CA LEU A 469 12.09 -23.55 21.24
C LEU A 469 11.06 -24.50 21.87
N VAL A 470 9.78 -24.30 21.55
CA VAL A 470 8.63 -24.92 22.20
C VAL A 470 7.74 -25.71 21.23
N GLY A 471 8.24 -26.05 20.03
CA GLY A 471 7.49 -26.85 19.05
C GLY A 471 6.97 -28.18 19.61
N GLU A 472 5.84 -28.64 19.06
CA GLU A 472 5.06 -29.77 19.57
C GLU A 472 5.82 -31.11 19.53
N SER A 473 6.75 -31.27 18.58
CA SER A 473 7.58 -32.47 18.44
C SER A 473 9.04 -32.11 18.20
N GLN A 474 9.94 -33.04 18.50
CA GLN A 474 11.37 -32.85 18.24
C GLN A 474 11.65 -32.61 16.75
N LYS A 475 10.90 -33.27 15.85
CA LYS A 475 10.98 -33.05 14.39
C LYS A 475 10.63 -31.60 14.01
N VAL A 476 9.57 -31.03 14.61
CA VAL A 476 9.19 -29.63 14.38
C VAL A 476 10.26 -28.67 14.89
N LYS A 477 10.82 -28.92 16.09
CA LYS A 477 11.91 -28.12 16.64
C LYS A 477 13.14 -28.13 15.74
N ASP A 478 13.55 -29.30 15.27
CA ASP A 478 14.75 -29.44 14.44
C ASP A 478 14.55 -28.86 13.04
N ALA A 479 13.36 -29.00 12.46
CA ALA A 479 13.00 -28.31 11.22
C ALA A 479 13.07 -26.79 11.41
N ALA A 480 12.42 -26.25 12.45
CA ALA A 480 12.40 -24.81 12.73
C ALA A 480 13.80 -24.24 13.03
N ARG A 481 14.67 -24.98 13.73
CA ARG A 481 16.08 -24.58 13.92
C ARG A 481 16.84 -24.49 12.60
N LYS A 482 16.66 -25.47 11.70
CA LYS A 482 17.26 -25.45 10.37
C LYS A 482 16.71 -24.30 9.53
N GLN A 483 15.40 -24.04 9.59
CA GLN A 483 14.77 -22.91 8.91
C GLN A 483 15.36 -21.58 9.38
N LEU A 484 15.49 -21.36 10.70
CA LEU A 484 16.12 -20.16 11.24
C LEU A 484 17.58 -20.04 10.83
N ALA A 485 18.38 -21.09 11.05
CA ALA A 485 19.79 -21.10 10.65
C ALA A 485 19.94 -20.83 9.15
N GLY A 486 19.08 -21.41 8.33
CA GLY A 486 19.03 -21.22 6.89
C GLY A 486 18.68 -19.79 6.49
N VAL A 487 17.69 -19.15 7.12
CA VAL A 487 17.34 -17.75 6.84
C VAL A 487 18.48 -16.81 7.24
N TYR A 488 19.07 -16.99 8.42
CA TYR A 488 20.21 -16.17 8.87
C TYR A 488 21.43 -16.36 7.96
N THR A 489 21.73 -17.61 7.59
CA THR A 489 22.85 -17.94 6.68
C THR A 489 22.61 -17.36 5.29
N SER A 490 21.42 -17.53 4.72
CA SER A 490 21.08 -17.00 3.40
C SER A 490 21.12 -15.47 3.40
N SER A 491 20.67 -14.84 4.49
CA SER A 491 20.75 -13.38 4.66
C SER A 491 22.20 -12.90 4.73
N ALA A 492 23.05 -13.57 5.52
CA ALA A 492 24.47 -13.23 5.60
C ALA A 492 25.20 -13.45 4.26
N LEU A 493 24.88 -14.53 3.54
CA LEU A 493 25.48 -14.84 2.24
C LEU A 493 25.05 -13.89 1.14
N LEU A 494 23.82 -13.36 1.16
CA LEU A 494 23.34 -12.49 0.10
C LEU A 494 23.57 -11.01 0.42
N ALA A 495 23.38 -10.62 1.67
CA ALA A 495 23.31 -9.23 2.11
C ALA A 495 24.36 -8.85 3.18
N GLY A 496 25.23 -9.78 3.58
CA GLY A 496 26.22 -9.55 4.63
C GLY A 496 25.61 -9.40 6.02
N ALA A 497 26.42 -8.97 6.99
CA ALA A 497 25.99 -8.77 8.37
C ALA A 497 24.83 -7.77 8.49
N GLN A 498 24.84 -6.71 7.68
CA GLN A 498 23.79 -5.68 7.73
C GLN A 498 22.42 -6.21 7.32
N GLY A 499 22.35 -7.29 6.54
CA GLY A 499 21.10 -7.86 6.07
C GLY A 499 20.56 -9.00 6.93
N VAL A 500 21.29 -9.41 7.96
CA VAL A 500 20.87 -10.46 8.90
C VAL A 500 19.61 -10.00 9.66
N PRO A 501 18.61 -10.88 9.86
CA PRO A 501 17.41 -10.51 10.60
C PRO A 501 17.72 -9.90 11.97
N MET A 502 16.98 -8.86 12.34
CA MET A 502 17.09 -8.15 13.62
C MET A 502 18.41 -7.40 13.86
N PHE A 503 19.35 -7.36 12.90
CA PHE A 503 20.60 -6.60 13.06
C PHE A 503 20.33 -5.13 13.42
N GLY A 504 19.42 -4.45 12.70
CA GLY A 504 19.04 -3.06 13.00
C GLY A 504 18.41 -2.87 14.38
N VAL A 505 17.68 -3.85 14.92
CA VAL A 505 17.12 -3.79 16.27
C VAL A 505 18.22 -3.93 17.32
N VAL A 506 19.15 -4.87 17.13
CA VAL A 506 20.32 -5.03 18.00
C VAL A 506 21.15 -3.75 17.99
N ALA A 507 21.35 -3.18 16.82
CA ALA A 507 22.14 -1.99 16.64
C ALA A 507 21.47 -0.75 17.27
N MET A 508 20.15 -0.58 17.11
CA MET A 508 19.36 0.41 17.82
C MET A 508 19.53 0.29 19.34
N LEU A 509 19.42 -0.92 19.90
CA LEU A 509 19.60 -1.14 21.34
C LEU A 509 21.03 -0.87 21.80
N ALA A 510 22.02 -1.29 21.02
CA ALA A 510 23.43 -1.02 21.31
C ALA A 510 23.75 0.48 21.27
N ASN A 511 23.12 1.21 20.37
CA ASN A 511 23.29 2.66 20.23
C ASN A 511 22.66 3.47 21.38
N LEU A 512 21.70 2.92 22.14
CA LEU A 512 21.17 3.59 23.35
C LEU A 512 22.20 3.74 24.47
N PHE A 513 23.24 2.91 24.46
CA PHE A 513 24.33 2.93 25.43
C PHE A 513 25.60 3.58 24.88
N ARG A 514 25.53 4.19 23.69
CA ARG A 514 26.63 4.91 23.06
C ARG A 514 26.39 6.41 23.11
N ASP A 515 27.48 7.16 23.18
CA ASP A 515 27.43 8.61 23.10
C ASP A 515 27.29 9.09 21.64
N ASP A 516 26.64 10.25 21.44
CA ASP A 516 26.31 10.80 20.11
C ASP A 516 27.53 11.21 19.26
N ASP A 517 28.71 11.29 19.88
CA ASP A 517 30.01 11.65 19.33
C ASP A 517 30.88 10.41 19.03
N GLU A 518 30.31 9.20 19.16
CA GLU A 518 30.97 7.94 18.81
C GLU A 518 30.41 7.36 17.49
N PRO A 519 31.18 6.49 16.82
CA PRO A 519 30.65 5.63 15.78
C PRO A 519 29.49 4.79 16.33
N ARG A 520 28.45 4.63 15.52
CA ARG A 520 27.32 3.75 15.85
C ARG A 520 27.73 2.28 15.73
N PHE A 521 26.95 1.38 16.32
CA PHE A 521 27.21 -0.05 16.31
C PHE A 521 27.41 -0.61 14.89
N GLU A 522 26.57 -0.18 13.96
CA GLU A 522 26.59 -0.56 12.55
C GLU A 522 27.88 -0.11 11.87
N GLU A 523 28.35 1.10 12.19
CA GLU A 523 29.56 1.70 11.65
C GLU A 523 30.82 0.99 12.19
N ASP A 524 30.84 0.63 13.47
CA ASP A 524 31.89 -0.20 14.05
C ASP A 524 31.87 -1.62 13.48
N ALA A 525 30.69 -2.23 13.34
CA ALA A 525 30.53 -3.55 12.74
C ALA A 525 31.08 -3.58 11.31
N GLN A 526 30.78 -2.55 10.50
CA GLN A 526 31.35 -2.41 9.16
C GLN A 526 32.88 -2.30 9.20
N ARG A 527 33.44 -1.50 10.11
CA ARG A 527 34.89 -1.33 10.25
C ARG A 527 35.60 -2.61 10.71
N TRP A 528 35.00 -3.36 11.63
CA TRP A 528 35.59 -4.60 12.17
C TRP A 528 35.50 -5.76 11.19
N MET A 529 34.36 -5.90 10.52
CA MET A 529 34.11 -7.00 9.58
C MET A 529 34.69 -6.71 8.19
N GLY A 530 34.89 -5.44 7.85
CA GLY A 530 35.22 -5.00 6.50
C GLY A 530 34.03 -5.03 5.55
N ASP A 531 34.16 -4.30 4.44
CA ASP A 531 33.06 -4.07 3.50
C ASP A 531 32.49 -5.35 2.91
N PHE A 532 33.32 -6.36 2.63
CA PHE A 532 32.85 -7.61 2.02
C PHE A 532 31.88 -8.38 2.93
N TYR A 533 32.22 -8.53 4.21
CA TYR A 533 31.40 -9.30 5.15
C TYR A 533 30.22 -8.49 5.68
N TYR A 534 30.38 -7.16 5.80
CA TYR A 534 29.30 -6.29 6.24
C TYR A 534 28.27 -6.04 5.13
N ASN A 535 28.72 -5.70 3.92
CA ASN A 535 27.87 -5.41 2.77
C ASN A 535 27.56 -6.64 1.91
N GLY A 536 28.17 -7.79 2.16
CA GLY A 536 27.87 -9.03 1.46
C GLY A 536 28.53 -9.17 0.08
N PRO A 537 28.67 -10.41 -0.40
CA PRO A 537 29.42 -10.73 -1.62
C PRO A 537 28.75 -10.24 -2.90
N LEU A 538 27.41 -10.14 -2.95
CA LEU A 538 26.70 -9.67 -4.14
C LEU A 538 26.99 -8.21 -4.43
N GLN A 539 26.98 -7.36 -3.40
CA GLN A 539 27.34 -5.95 -3.53
C GLN A 539 28.81 -5.78 -3.92
N ALA A 540 29.71 -6.54 -3.29
CA ALA A 540 31.13 -6.52 -3.63
C ALA A 540 31.40 -6.95 -5.09
N ALA A 541 30.66 -7.94 -5.60
CA ALA A 541 30.82 -8.42 -6.97
C ALA A 541 30.23 -7.46 -8.03
N LEU A 542 29.11 -6.81 -7.71
CA LEU A 542 28.36 -5.99 -8.68
C LEU A 542 28.69 -4.49 -8.62
N GLY A 543 29.37 -4.02 -7.56
CA GLY A 543 29.65 -2.59 -7.37
C GLY A 543 28.38 -1.75 -7.18
N MET A 544 27.34 -2.37 -6.64
CA MET A 544 25.99 -1.80 -6.48
C MET A 544 25.48 -2.04 -5.06
N ASP A 545 24.87 -1.03 -4.46
CA ASP A 545 24.18 -1.12 -3.17
C ASP A 545 22.88 -1.94 -3.30
N ILE A 546 23.03 -3.26 -3.15
CA ILE A 546 21.95 -4.25 -3.22
C ILE A 546 21.55 -4.67 -1.81
N SER A 547 22.52 -4.79 -0.90
CA SER A 547 22.36 -5.41 0.41
C SER A 547 21.42 -4.63 1.32
N SER A 548 21.47 -3.30 1.28
CA SER A 548 20.53 -2.41 2.00
C SER A 548 19.07 -2.56 1.54
N ARG A 549 18.82 -3.33 0.46
CA ARG A 549 17.49 -3.50 -0.14
C ARG A 549 16.97 -4.92 -0.08
N ILE A 550 17.85 -5.92 -0.11
CA ILE A 550 17.48 -7.34 0.03
C ILE A 550 17.52 -7.81 1.50
N GLY A 551 18.21 -7.09 2.39
CA GLY A 551 18.35 -7.45 3.79
C GLY A 551 17.03 -7.57 4.56
N LEU A 552 17.01 -8.43 5.58
CA LEU A 552 15.88 -8.66 6.47
C LEU A 552 15.98 -7.89 7.81
N SER A 553 16.98 -7.03 7.96
CA SER A 553 17.24 -6.25 9.18
C SER A 553 16.23 -5.12 9.40
N ASP A 554 16.02 -4.29 8.38
CA ASP A 554 15.35 -2.98 8.50
C ASP A 554 13.97 -2.94 7.83
N LEU A 555 13.19 -4.02 7.98
CA LEU A 555 11.94 -4.19 7.21
C LEU A 555 10.78 -3.27 7.65
N ILE A 556 10.81 -2.73 8.88
CA ILE A 556 9.75 -1.86 9.45
C ILE A 556 10.29 -0.47 9.79
N PHE A 557 11.52 -0.42 10.29
CA PHE A 557 12.26 0.77 10.67
C PHE A 557 13.51 0.81 9.81
N ARG A 558 13.56 1.75 8.86
CA ARG A 558 14.73 1.98 8.03
C ARG A 558 15.40 3.25 8.51
N ASP A 559 16.69 3.17 8.78
CA ASP A 559 17.46 4.33 9.20
C ASP A 559 17.62 5.30 8.01
N ASN A 560 17.41 6.59 8.25
CA ASN A 560 17.62 7.61 7.23
C ASN A 560 19.05 8.14 7.37
N TYR A 561 19.94 7.78 6.44
CA TYR A 561 21.34 8.21 6.40
C TYR A 561 21.56 9.72 6.16
N THR A 562 20.51 10.54 6.15
CA THR A 562 20.68 11.99 5.98
C THR A 562 20.93 12.62 7.36
N PRO A 563 22.03 13.39 7.55
CA PRO A 563 22.32 14.09 8.80
C PRO A 563 21.42 15.32 8.93
N THR A 564 20.11 15.13 8.91
CA THR A 564 19.15 16.16 9.33
C THR A 564 19.08 16.13 10.84
N GLN A 565 19.23 17.29 11.49
CA GLN A 565 19.02 17.53 12.92
C GLN A 565 17.55 17.35 13.33
N GLN A 566 16.92 16.30 12.82
CA GLN A 566 15.56 15.97 13.18
C GLN A 566 15.62 15.35 14.57
N SER A 567 14.91 15.96 15.52
CA SER A 567 14.73 15.39 16.86
C SER A 567 14.28 13.92 16.74
N MET A 568 14.53 13.09 17.75
CA MET A 568 14.01 11.72 17.80
C MET A 568 12.51 11.68 17.46
N LEU A 569 11.74 12.67 17.94
CA LEU A 569 10.32 12.83 17.62
C LEU A 569 10.08 13.12 16.14
N THR A 570 10.89 13.94 15.48
CA THR A 570 10.76 14.26 14.04
C THR A 570 11.19 13.09 13.15
N ASN A 571 12.23 12.34 13.52
CA ASN A 571 12.59 11.09 12.87
C ASN A 571 11.49 10.04 13.05
N MET A 572 10.97 9.89 14.27
CA MET A 572 9.81 9.05 14.55
C MET A 572 8.57 9.50 13.76
N MET A 573 8.31 10.81 13.63
CA MET A 573 7.20 11.35 12.84
C MET A 573 7.41 11.16 11.33
N THR A 574 8.65 11.15 10.84
CA THR A 574 8.97 10.81 9.44
C THR A 574 8.73 9.33 9.18
N VAL A 575 9.16 8.48 10.11
CA VAL A 575 8.97 7.02 10.08
C VAL A 575 7.49 6.64 10.29
N MET A 576 6.73 7.43 11.05
CA MET A 576 5.30 7.24 11.33
C MET A 576 4.38 7.96 10.35
N GLY A 577 4.81 9.05 9.73
CA GLY A 577 4.03 9.87 8.78
C GLY A 577 3.92 9.27 7.38
N GLY A 578 4.68 8.20 7.12
CA GLY A 578 4.58 7.37 5.94
C GLY A 578 5.17 8.00 4.67
N PRO A 579 5.00 7.33 3.52
CA PRO A 579 5.64 7.72 2.25
C PRO A 579 5.30 9.15 1.77
N VAL A 580 4.14 9.67 2.16
CA VAL A 580 3.67 11.00 1.73
C VAL A 580 4.51 12.12 2.34
N PHE A 581 4.85 12.02 3.62
CA PHE A 581 5.69 13.01 4.30
C PHE A 581 7.10 13.05 3.70
N GLY A 582 7.65 11.87 3.38
CA GLY A 582 8.95 11.75 2.70
C GLY A 582 8.95 12.42 1.32
N ILE A 583 7.86 12.29 0.55
CA ILE A 583 7.70 12.95 -0.75
C ILE A 583 7.56 14.46 -0.59
N ALA A 584 6.75 14.93 0.35
CA ALA A 584 6.60 16.36 0.62
C ALA A 584 7.96 17.00 0.97
N SER A 585 8.72 16.36 1.86
CA SER A 585 10.06 16.80 2.24
C SER A 585 11.05 16.75 1.05
N LYS A 586 10.91 15.76 0.16
CA LYS A 586 11.72 15.64 -1.06
C LYS A 586 11.42 16.80 -2.04
N VAL A 587 10.15 17.16 -2.20
CA VAL A 587 9.72 18.30 -3.04
C VAL A 587 10.17 19.64 -2.44
N GLU A 588 9.97 19.86 -1.14
CA GLU A 588 10.42 21.05 -0.44
C GLU A 588 11.93 21.27 -0.60
N ARG A 589 12.74 20.23 -0.38
CA ARG A 589 14.19 20.30 -0.63
C ARG A 589 14.52 20.64 -2.08
N GLY A 590 13.76 20.09 -3.03
CA GLY A 590 13.95 20.41 -4.45
C GLY A 590 13.63 21.88 -4.77
N LEU A 591 12.56 22.42 -4.21
CA LEU A 591 12.22 23.84 -4.34
C LEU A 591 13.26 24.75 -3.70
N ASN A 592 13.79 24.37 -2.53
CA ASN A 592 14.88 25.11 -1.89
C ASN A 592 16.15 25.10 -2.76
N LEU A 593 16.52 23.96 -3.36
CA LEU A 593 17.63 23.88 -4.30
C LEU A 593 17.42 24.80 -5.52
N ILE A 594 16.20 24.85 -6.07
CA ILE A 594 15.87 25.79 -7.16
C ILE A 594 16.04 27.25 -6.67
N GLY A 595 15.58 27.55 -5.46
CA GLY A 595 15.76 28.88 -4.84
C GLY A 595 17.23 29.24 -4.59
N ASP A 596 18.06 28.25 -4.30
CA ASP A 596 19.51 28.38 -4.10
C ASP A 596 20.30 28.46 -5.42
N GLY A 597 19.63 28.39 -6.58
CA GLY A 597 20.23 28.45 -7.92
C GLY A 597 20.52 27.09 -8.57
N GLU A 598 20.34 26.00 -7.84
CA GLU A 598 20.61 24.61 -8.25
C GLU A 598 19.41 23.99 -8.98
N THR A 599 19.02 24.58 -10.11
CA THR A 599 17.78 24.22 -10.82
C THR A 599 17.77 22.75 -11.27
N GLU A 600 18.86 22.26 -11.85
CA GLU A 600 18.94 20.86 -12.30
C GLU A 600 18.81 19.88 -11.14
N ARG A 601 19.55 20.11 -10.04
CA ARG A 601 19.50 19.26 -8.84
C ARG A 601 18.15 19.33 -8.16
N GLY A 602 17.52 20.50 -8.13
CA GLY A 602 16.19 20.68 -7.58
C GLY A 602 15.12 19.94 -8.37
N VAL A 603 15.17 20.00 -9.71
CA VAL A 603 14.28 19.22 -10.58
C VAL A 603 14.54 17.72 -10.43
N GLU A 604 15.80 17.27 -10.48
CA GLU A 604 16.20 15.87 -10.25
C GLU A 604 15.63 15.34 -8.92
N GLN A 605 15.69 16.15 -7.87
CA GLN A 605 15.18 15.84 -6.54
C GLN A 605 13.64 15.80 -6.49
N MET A 606 12.91 16.50 -7.36
CA MET A 606 11.44 16.48 -7.38
C MET A 606 10.85 15.35 -8.23
N LEU A 607 11.65 14.69 -9.06
CA LEU A 607 11.17 13.63 -9.96
C LEU A 607 10.85 12.32 -9.23
N PRO A 608 9.93 11.50 -9.78
CA PRO A 608 9.78 10.09 -9.40
C PRO A 608 11.13 9.38 -9.43
N SER A 609 11.38 8.46 -8.49
CA SER A 609 12.68 7.81 -8.33
C SER A 609 13.21 7.21 -9.63
N ALA A 610 12.39 6.54 -10.44
CA ALA A 610 12.84 5.97 -11.72
C ALA A 610 13.38 7.02 -12.68
N LEU A 611 12.71 8.17 -12.81
CA LEU A 611 13.17 9.28 -13.66
C LEU A 611 14.39 9.96 -13.05
N GLY A 612 14.36 10.30 -11.77
CA GLY A 612 15.49 10.91 -11.08
C GLY A 612 16.74 10.03 -11.13
N ASN A 613 16.58 8.71 -11.06
CA ASN A 613 17.67 7.74 -11.21
C ASN A 613 18.27 7.74 -12.62
N GLY A 614 17.46 7.90 -13.66
CA GLY A 614 17.95 8.08 -15.04
C GLY A 614 18.74 9.38 -15.20
N PHE A 615 18.24 10.49 -14.67
CA PHE A 615 18.96 11.77 -14.67
C PHE A 615 20.28 11.68 -13.89
N LYS A 616 20.27 11.06 -12.70
CA LYS A 616 21.48 10.77 -11.92
C LYS A 616 22.49 9.95 -12.70
N ALA A 617 22.05 8.93 -13.44
CA ALA A 617 22.94 8.10 -14.23
C ALA A 617 23.61 8.91 -15.34
N VAL A 618 22.86 9.74 -16.06
CA VAL A 618 23.43 10.66 -17.06
C VAL A 618 24.44 11.60 -16.41
N ARG A 619 24.09 12.21 -15.27
CA ARG A 619 24.97 13.13 -14.56
C ARG A 619 26.23 12.45 -14.03
N TYR A 620 26.11 11.26 -13.44
CA TYR A 620 27.26 10.48 -12.98
C TYR A 620 28.16 10.05 -14.14
N TYR A 621 27.59 9.83 -15.33
CA TYR A 621 28.37 9.54 -16.53
C TYR A 621 29.12 10.77 -17.05
N THR A 622 28.51 11.95 -17.03
CA THR A 622 29.09 13.17 -17.63
C THR A 622 29.96 13.97 -16.68
N GLU A 623 29.57 14.07 -15.40
CA GLU A 623 30.18 14.95 -14.40
C GLU A 623 30.87 14.18 -13.27
N GLY A 624 30.54 12.90 -13.09
CA GLY A 624 30.93 12.15 -11.89
C GLY A 624 29.99 12.40 -10.69
N ALA A 625 30.31 11.78 -9.56
CA ALA A 625 29.55 11.94 -8.33
C ALA A 625 30.06 13.14 -7.51
N ASN A 626 29.56 14.34 -7.80
CA ASN A 626 30.06 15.57 -7.19
C ASN A 626 29.09 16.18 -6.15
N THR A 627 29.64 16.97 -5.24
CA THR A 627 28.90 17.86 -4.34
C THR A 627 28.20 18.97 -5.13
N LEU A 628 27.33 19.76 -4.47
CA LEU A 628 26.71 20.95 -5.07
C LEU A 628 27.75 21.98 -5.53
N ARG A 629 28.94 22.01 -4.93
CA ARG A 629 30.03 22.93 -5.32
C ARG A 629 30.87 22.42 -6.49
N GLY A 630 30.60 21.21 -6.97
CA GLY A 630 31.40 20.54 -8.00
C GLY A 630 32.59 19.75 -7.46
N ASP A 631 32.84 19.72 -6.15
CA ASP A 631 33.90 18.90 -5.57
C ASP A 631 33.56 17.41 -5.74
N PRO A 632 34.50 16.55 -6.21
CA PRO A 632 34.25 15.13 -6.37
C PRO A 632 34.05 14.45 -5.02
N ILE A 633 32.98 13.65 -4.91
CA ILE A 633 32.77 12.72 -3.79
C ILE A 633 33.50 11.43 -4.09
N ILE A 634 33.48 10.99 -5.36
CA ILE A 634 34.24 9.85 -5.88
C ILE A 634 34.69 10.18 -7.29
N ASP A 635 35.97 9.89 -7.57
CA ASP A 635 36.62 10.28 -8.82
C ASP A 635 36.23 9.39 -10.02
N ASP A 636 35.95 8.09 -9.82
CA ASP A 636 35.60 7.17 -10.91
C ASP A 636 34.46 6.19 -10.54
N LEU A 637 33.32 6.31 -11.23
CA LEU A 637 32.24 5.33 -11.17
C LEU A 637 32.34 4.37 -12.36
N SER A 638 32.25 3.06 -12.09
CA SER A 638 32.22 2.07 -13.17
C SER A 638 30.98 2.25 -14.06
N GLY A 639 31.11 1.96 -15.36
CA GLY A 639 29.97 2.01 -16.29
C GLY A 639 28.83 1.07 -15.88
N ALA A 640 29.15 -0.06 -15.25
CA ALA A 640 28.16 -0.96 -14.66
C ALA A 640 27.39 -0.28 -13.52
N SER A 641 28.07 0.43 -12.61
CA SER A 641 27.44 1.16 -11.51
C SER A 641 26.55 2.32 -12.00
N VAL A 642 26.92 2.98 -13.10
CA VAL A 642 26.10 4.01 -13.76
C VAL A 642 24.82 3.41 -14.36
N ILE A 643 24.94 2.26 -15.05
CA ILE A 643 23.78 1.52 -15.56
C ILE A 643 22.90 1.04 -14.39
N GLY A 644 23.52 0.53 -13.33
CA GLY A 644 22.85 0.17 -12.08
C GLY A 644 22.04 1.34 -11.53
N GLN A 645 22.63 2.54 -11.50
CA GLN A 645 21.98 3.76 -11.05
C GLN A 645 20.75 4.09 -11.89
N ALA A 646 20.79 3.91 -13.21
CA ALA A 646 19.63 4.12 -14.08
C ALA A 646 18.48 3.16 -13.75
N PHE A 647 18.79 1.91 -13.44
CA PHE A 647 17.81 0.91 -12.98
C PHE A 647 17.44 1.04 -11.50
N GLY A 648 18.08 1.97 -10.79
CA GLY A 648 17.77 2.35 -9.43
C GLY A 648 18.62 1.70 -8.34
N PHE A 649 19.74 1.05 -8.68
CA PHE A 649 20.77 0.59 -7.74
C PHE A 649 21.85 1.65 -7.60
N ALA A 650 22.04 2.20 -6.39
CA ALA A 650 23.08 3.19 -6.18
C ALA A 650 24.48 2.54 -6.29
N PRO A 651 25.51 3.24 -6.80
CA PRO A 651 26.87 2.74 -6.75
C PRO A 651 27.33 2.49 -5.31
N SER A 652 27.91 1.33 -5.04
CA SER A 652 28.28 0.92 -3.67
C SER A 652 29.36 1.80 -3.04
N ASP A 653 30.36 2.22 -3.84
CA ASP A 653 31.41 3.10 -3.34
C ASP A 653 30.82 4.47 -2.96
N TYR A 654 29.87 4.97 -3.77
CA TYR A 654 29.19 6.24 -3.51
C TYR A 654 28.38 6.19 -2.22
N THR A 655 27.62 5.12 -2.00
CA THR A 655 26.86 4.96 -0.76
C THR A 655 27.79 4.84 0.45
N ARG A 656 28.89 4.09 0.35
CA ARG A 656 29.90 4.00 1.42
C ARG A 656 30.50 5.36 1.75
N GLN A 657 30.93 6.12 0.74
CA GLN A 657 31.52 7.45 0.97
C GLN A 657 30.51 8.40 1.64
N LEU A 658 29.23 8.31 1.29
CA LEU A 658 28.19 9.08 1.97
C LEU A 658 27.98 8.65 3.42
N GLU A 659 28.01 7.36 3.73
CA GLU A 659 27.92 6.82 5.08
C GLU A 659 29.09 7.29 5.95
N GLU A 660 30.32 7.19 5.43
CA GLU A 660 31.53 7.70 6.10
C GLU A 660 31.45 9.22 6.32
N ASN A 661 31.09 9.99 5.30
CA ASN A 661 30.93 11.44 5.40
C ASN A 661 29.87 11.82 6.44
N ALA A 662 28.75 11.08 6.49
CA ALA A 662 27.68 11.30 7.45
C ALA A 662 28.13 10.99 8.88
N MET A 663 28.84 9.88 9.10
CA MET A 663 29.44 9.52 10.39
C MET A 663 30.42 10.60 10.86
N LEU A 664 31.41 10.96 10.03
CA LEU A 664 32.42 11.96 10.38
C LEU A 664 31.78 13.32 10.70
N LYS A 665 30.81 13.75 9.90
CA LYS A 665 30.08 15.00 10.11
C LYS A 665 29.24 14.96 11.39
N ARG A 666 28.60 13.84 11.71
CA ARG A 666 27.84 13.66 12.96
C ARG A 666 28.76 13.80 14.16
N ILE A 667 29.81 12.97 14.24
CA ILE A 667 30.78 12.96 15.36
C ILE A 667 31.37 14.35 15.58
N ASN A 668 31.89 14.97 14.51
CA ASN A 668 32.48 16.32 14.59
C ASN A 668 31.47 17.37 15.06
N LYS A 669 30.25 17.34 14.51
CA LYS A 669 29.20 18.30 14.88
C LYS A 669 28.73 18.11 16.32
N THR A 670 28.56 16.87 16.77
CA THR A 670 28.19 16.57 18.16
C THR A 670 29.25 17.11 19.11
N ALA A 671 30.53 16.78 18.89
CA ALA A 671 31.63 17.25 19.72
C ALA A 671 31.73 18.78 19.77
N ILE A 672 31.59 19.47 18.63
CA ILE A 672 31.59 20.95 18.59
C ILE A 672 30.37 21.54 19.32
N THR A 673 29.19 20.92 19.16
CA THR A 673 27.96 21.39 19.80
C THR A 673 28.04 21.22 21.31
N GLU A 674 28.54 20.08 21.77
CA GLU A 674 28.79 19.79 23.18
C GLU A 674 29.81 20.76 23.78
N ARG A 675 30.92 21.01 23.09
CA ARG A 675 31.90 22.03 23.48
C ARG A 675 31.25 23.40 23.69
N THR A 676 30.42 23.84 22.76
CA THR A 676 29.67 25.10 22.88
C THR A 676 28.67 25.06 24.03
N LYS A 677 28.00 23.93 24.26
CA LYS A 677 27.04 23.73 25.36
C LYS A 677 27.74 23.82 26.72
N LEU A 678 28.90 23.17 26.89
CA LEU A 678 29.71 23.23 28.10
C LEU A 678 30.17 24.66 28.39
N LEU A 679 30.70 25.36 27.39
CA LEU A 679 31.10 26.77 27.51
C LEU A 679 29.93 27.68 27.91
N LYS A 680 28.74 27.46 27.33
CA LYS A 680 27.53 28.19 27.68
C LYS A 680 27.06 27.87 29.10
N LYS A 681 27.02 26.59 29.50
CA LYS A 681 26.68 26.16 30.86
C LYS A 681 27.58 26.80 31.90
N TYR A 682 28.90 26.78 31.64
CA TYR A 682 29.90 27.39 32.51
C TYR A 682 29.64 28.90 32.68
N TYR A 683 29.39 29.62 31.58
CA TYR A 683 29.08 31.05 31.64
C TYR A 683 27.80 31.34 32.44
N VAL A 684 26.73 30.54 32.25
CA VAL A 684 25.46 30.70 32.97
C VAL A 684 25.65 30.42 34.47
N ALA A 685 26.32 29.32 34.84
CA ALA A 685 26.60 28.97 36.23
C ALA A 685 27.42 30.07 36.93
N MET A 686 28.47 30.56 36.26
CA MET A 686 29.28 31.67 36.76
C MET A 686 28.45 32.95 36.93
N ARG A 687 27.57 33.28 35.98
CA ARG A 687 26.71 34.46 36.04
C ARG A 687 25.69 34.39 37.19
N ASN A 688 25.17 33.19 37.47
CA ASN A 688 24.19 32.96 38.53
C ASN A 688 24.83 32.81 39.92
N GLY A 689 26.16 32.82 40.02
CA GLY A 689 26.89 32.62 41.29
C GLY A 689 26.87 31.18 41.80
N ASP A 690 26.45 30.22 40.96
CA ASP A 690 26.38 28.80 41.31
C ASP A 690 27.76 28.15 41.24
N SER A 691 28.48 28.21 42.35
CA SER A 691 29.87 27.74 42.44
C SER A 691 29.99 26.22 42.35
N GLU A 692 28.94 25.48 42.74
CA GLU A 692 28.89 24.02 42.65
C GLU A 692 28.75 23.58 41.19
N GLU A 693 27.83 24.18 40.45
CA GLU A 693 27.64 23.90 39.02
C GLU A 693 28.87 24.32 38.20
N VAL A 694 29.55 25.42 38.55
CA VAL A 694 30.83 25.79 37.91
C VAL A 694 31.88 24.69 38.06
N ALA A 695 32.01 24.11 39.26
CA ALA A 695 32.97 23.04 39.51
C ALA A 695 32.59 21.75 38.76
N ASN A 696 31.30 21.42 38.69
CA ASN A 696 30.80 20.27 37.95
C ASN A 696 31.04 20.42 36.44
N VAL A 697 30.65 21.55 35.85
CA VAL A 697 30.86 21.80 34.42
C VAL A 697 32.35 21.85 34.08
N MET A 698 33.22 22.31 34.99
CA MET A 698 34.67 22.26 34.76
C MET A 698 35.22 20.81 34.74
N LYS A 699 34.68 19.89 35.55
CA LYS A 699 34.99 18.46 35.46
C LYS A 699 34.54 17.90 34.11
N ASP A 700 33.31 18.20 33.69
CA ASP A 700 32.77 17.79 32.39
C ASP A 700 33.64 18.30 31.24
N MET A 701 34.13 19.54 31.31
CA MET A 701 35.06 20.11 30.32
C MET A 701 36.39 19.37 30.25
N ILE A 702 36.93 18.92 31.39
CA ILE A 702 38.17 18.13 31.44
C ILE A 702 37.94 16.74 30.86
N GLU A 703 36.83 16.09 31.21
CA GLU A 703 36.46 14.77 30.69
C GLU A 703 36.22 14.81 29.17
N PHE A 704 35.44 15.78 28.70
CA PHE A 704 35.27 16.09 27.28
C PHE A 704 36.62 16.30 26.59
N GLY A 705 37.52 17.04 27.24
CA GLY A 705 38.87 17.31 26.73
C GLY A 705 39.75 16.06 26.61
N LYS A 706 39.57 15.06 27.49
CA LYS A 706 40.24 13.75 27.39
C LYS A 706 39.67 12.92 26.24
N LYS A 707 38.35 12.96 26.05
CA LYS A 707 37.65 12.25 24.97
C LYS A 707 37.96 12.86 23.59
N HIS A 708 38.06 14.19 23.51
CA HIS A 708 38.33 14.94 22.27
C HIS A 708 39.54 15.88 22.40
N PRO A 709 40.78 15.36 22.33
CA PRO A 709 41.99 16.16 22.52
C PRO A 709 42.11 17.34 21.53
N GLY A 710 41.67 17.16 20.28
CA GLY A 710 41.75 18.17 19.23
C GLY A 710 40.85 19.39 19.43
N VAL A 711 39.81 19.29 20.26
CA VAL A 711 38.87 20.40 20.56
C VAL A 711 38.82 20.74 22.06
N TYR A 712 39.90 20.41 22.78
CA TYR A 712 40.07 20.68 24.21
C TYR A 712 39.70 22.12 24.60
N ILE A 713 39.01 22.27 25.74
CA ILE A 713 38.57 23.56 26.28
C ILE A 713 39.66 24.12 27.19
N SER A 714 40.54 24.96 26.63
CA SER A 714 41.58 25.63 27.40
C SER A 714 41.06 26.82 28.22
N ALA A 715 41.81 27.25 29.25
CA ALA A 715 41.51 28.46 30.01
C ALA A 715 41.34 29.71 29.11
N LYS A 716 42.14 29.81 28.04
CA LYS A 716 42.02 30.87 27.03
C LYS A 716 40.69 30.81 26.28
N THR A 717 40.23 29.60 25.95
CA THR A 717 38.91 29.37 25.31
C THR A 717 37.78 29.79 26.24
N ILE A 718 37.83 29.39 27.51
CA ILE A 718 36.83 29.76 28.52
C ILE A 718 36.75 31.28 28.64
N ASN A 719 37.89 31.97 28.82
CA ASN A 719 37.92 33.42 28.95
C ASN A 719 37.41 34.14 27.69
N SER A 720 37.78 33.64 26.50
CA SER A 720 37.28 34.19 25.23
C SER A 720 35.77 34.01 25.08
N SER A 721 35.24 32.84 25.47
CA SER A 721 33.81 32.55 25.48
C SER A 721 33.05 33.47 26.44
N ILE A 722 33.56 33.66 27.67
CA ILE A 722 32.97 34.57 28.66
C ILE A 722 32.91 36.00 28.11
N LYS A 723 34.02 36.51 27.56
CA LYS A 723 34.07 37.85 26.96
C LYS A 723 33.05 37.99 25.84
N GLN A 724 32.92 36.98 24.99
CA GLN A 724 31.95 36.98 23.90
C GLN A 724 30.51 36.98 24.44
N HIS A 725 30.20 36.15 25.44
CA HIS A 725 28.87 36.12 26.06
C HIS A 725 28.51 37.42 26.79
N MET A 726 29.47 38.05 27.47
CA MET A 726 29.31 39.36 28.09
C MET A 726 29.02 40.44 27.03
N LYS A 727 29.80 40.46 25.94
CA LYS A 727 29.59 41.38 24.82
C LYS A 727 28.21 41.18 24.18
N THR A 728 27.83 39.94 23.90
CA THR A 728 26.49 39.61 23.39
C THR A 728 25.42 40.13 24.34
N THR A 729 25.57 39.94 25.65
CA THR A 729 24.62 40.41 26.66
C THR A 729 24.45 41.93 26.64
N THR A 730 25.55 42.68 26.50
CA THR A 730 25.50 44.15 26.38
C THR A 730 24.86 44.63 25.07
N GLU A 731 24.90 43.82 24.02
CA GLU A 731 24.34 44.14 22.72
C GLU A 731 22.87 43.67 22.57
N MET A 732 22.29 42.96 23.55
CA MET A 732 20.89 42.53 23.50
C MET A 732 19.93 43.72 23.52
N TYR A 733 18.86 43.66 22.73
CA TYR A 733 17.72 44.57 22.79
C TYR A 733 16.46 43.75 23.12
N HIS A 734 15.85 44.00 24.29
CA HIS A 734 14.71 43.23 24.83
C HIS A 734 14.84 41.70 24.70
N GLY A 735 16.04 41.16 24.93
CA GLY A 735 16.29 39.71 24.87
C GLY A 735 16.60 39.14 23.48
N VAL A 736 16.71 40.00 22.45
CA VAL A 736 17.10 39.60 21.09
C VAL A 736 18.43 40.23 20.71
N LEU A 737 19.32 39.46 20.10
CA LEU A 737 20.56 39.99 19.52
C LEU A 737 20.25 40.49 18.10
N LEU A 738 20.28 41.81 17.91
CA LEU A 738 20.10 42.41 16.59
C LEU A 738 21.40 42.31 15.79
N ASN A 739 21.30 42.02 14.49
CA ASN A 739 22.44 42.10 13.58
C ASN A 739 23.02 43.52 13.64
N LYS A 740 24.31 43.65 13.93
CA LYS A 740 24.98 44.93 14.13
C LYS A 740 24.79 45.90 12.94
N ASN A 741 24.78 45.37 11.72
CA ASN A 741 24.66 46.18 10.50
C ASN A 741 23.21 46.58 10.20
N MET A 742 22.24 45.81 10.69
CA MET A 742 20.81 46.11 10.53
C MET A 742 20.20 46.74 11.78
N ARG A 743 21.00 46.96 12.84
CA ARG A 743 20.47 47.38 14.14
C ARG A 743 19.71 48.69 14.04
N SER A 744 20.25 49.69 13.35
CA SER A 744 19.60 50.99 13.19
C SER A 744 18.27 50.88 12.47
N GLU A 745 18.20 50.06 11.42
CA GLU A 745 16.99 49.79 10.63
C GLU A 745 15.94 49.02 11.46
N LEU A 746 16.36 47.95 12.15
CA LEU A 746 15.47 47.16 13.00
C LEU A 746 14.93 47.96 14.19
N MET A 747 15.73 48.88 14.74
CA MET A 747 15.32 49.78 15.80
C MET A 747 14.32 50.85 15.34
N MET A 748 14.23 51.15 14.04
CA MET A 748 13.18 52.02 13.50
C MET A 748 11.81 51.33 13.55
N TYR A 749 11.75 50.03 13.29
CA TYR A 749 10.52 49.23 13.42
C TYR A 749 10.13 48.93 14.87
N ALA A 750 11.07 49.00 15.80
CA ALA A 750 10.83 48.77 17.22
C ALA A 750 10.31 50.01 17.97
N ARG A 751 10.20 51.18 17.32
CA ARG A 751 9.57 52.35 17.92
C ARG A 751 8.07 52.09 18.06
N PRO A 752 7.46 52.39 19.22
CA PRO A 752 6.01 52.29 19.35
C PRO A 752 5.35 53.19 18.31
N ILE A 753 4.28 52.69 17.67
CA ILE A 753 3.34 53.56 16.96
C ILE A 753 2.81 54.50 18.03
N ASP A 754 2.98 55.81 17.81
CA ASP A 754 2.59 56.85 18.75
C ASP A 754 1.07 56.73 19.02
N GLU A 755 0.69 56.27 20.22
CA GLU A 755 -0.72 56.17 20.64
C GLU A 755 -1.40 57.56 20.68
N SER A 756 -0.63 58.65 20.60
CA SER A 756 -1.14 60.01 20.47
C SER A 756 -1.80 60.32 19.12
N ALA A 757 -1.66 59.46 18.10
CA ALA A 757 -2.33 59.63 16.81
C ALA A 757 -3.68 58.88 16.70
N MET A 758 -4.13 58.19 17.76
CA MET A 758 -5.45 57.54 17.79
C MET A 758 -6.54 58.38 18.48
N ASP A 759 -6.19 59.32 19.36
CA ASP A 759 -7.16 60.23 20.00
C ASP A 759 -7.65 61.36 19.07
N ASP A 760 -6.89 61.70 18.03
CA ASP A 760 -7.27 62.73 17.04
C ASP A 760 -8.25 62.22 15.96
N ALA A 761 -8.57 60.92 15.95
CA ALA A 761 -9.50 60.32 14.99
C ALA A 761 -10.94 60.19 15.52
N GLU A 762 -11.18 60.42 16.81
CA GLU A 762 -12.52 60.37 17.42
C GLU A 762 -13.19 61.76 17.54
N SER A 763 -12.51 62.84 17.14
CA SER A 763 -13.04 64.22 17.14
C SER A 763 -13.38 64.77 15.75
N LEU A 764 -13.34 63.94 14.70
CA LEU A 764 -13.64 64.35 13.31
C LEU A 764 -15.04 63.94 12.81
N ASP A 765 -15.94 63.50 13.70
CA ASP A 765 -17.32 63.10 13.35
C ASP A 765 -18.40 64.06 13.92
N GLU A 766 -18.03 65.24 14.46
CA GLU A 766 -19.01 66.23 14.99
C GLU A 766 -19.14 67.54 14.19
N ASP A 767 -18.39 67.74 13.09
CA ASP A 767 -18.46 68.97 12.25
C ASP A 767 -18.61 68.68 10.74
N LEU A 768 -19.45 67.70 10.39
CA LEU A 768 -20.07 67.62 9.05
C LEU A 768 -21.59 67.45 9.23
N GLU A 769 -22.32 68.55 9.01
CA GLU A 769 -23.79 68.67 9.02
C GLU A 769 -24.56 67.54 8.31
#